data_AF-A0ABD5GCQ3-F1
#
_entry.id   AF-A0ABD5GCQ3-F1
#
_cell.length_a   1.000
_cell.length_b   1.000
_cell.length_c   1.000
_cell.angle_alpha   90.00
_cell.angle_beta   90.00
_cell.angle_gamma   90.00
#
_symmetry.space_group_name_H-M   'P 1'
#
loop_
_entity.id
_entity.type
_entity.pdbx_description
1 polymer ?
#
loop_
_entity_poly.entity_id
_entity_poly.type
_entity_poly.pdbx_seq_one_letter_code
_entity_poly.pdbx_strand_id
1 'polypeptide(L)'
;MTHYSRPDELVFASGAKPGEVQGFPDIPRGWGVAYDQTAGIPPMEWFNALFKRGDEGLRYLLQRGIADWSATEDYPVDAHVQEGGKVWKAKVANLGKRPSVNPGEWVETALTREALKALIQEQLGGGTLNFGQWQWSSATSGGVANGYLALNATNPADATALMIAKSSAEGLDYSRSVALLRAGDTLCIQSRPGGTVAHRFRVTGELVDSGAYRSVPVVYVSGAGGVPASNALLQVLMTPAGASDMGMPLLSVQWWVSRASIPAGCAPADGQLLSRALYPDVWAAIRDGKVPKTTEATWSSDPTQRGMFTEGDGSTTFRMPDYNGKAMGSLGALFLRGDGALSSSRAGVIQRDAMQDHKHRTTLGDASFTNPSSKNDGLESLPTNPTVGGAGTGNYYRYLTGTPIADGSNGTVRTDAETRPLNVTGCWIIKMGSEVTNPGAIDAAAVSSTYAKLVTRVEAIEGAGMPLMSVQWWVSRASIPAGCAPADGQLLSRTLYPDVWAAIRDGKVPKTSEATWSSDPTQRGMFTEGDGSTTFRMPDYNGKAAGSLGALFMRGDGALSAGGAGAIQGSRSNSLSRVRLETTYDISTNTDMSIPEDGSYSQRLAADWVNHGIRFAKSGGETRPLNVTGCWIVKMGSGVTNQGTIDAAAISSTYAALATRVEALESRPRTLGDGQQWLDVTAQRALGTTYTNTTNQLIKARVTVQVSTSSGGSLIAQVNGSSVDRGTQSYLGSAPTSNDIEVPPGATYRFLMGSGSSGSVLTWWEMR
;
A
#
# COMPACT_ATOMS: atom_id res chain seq x y z
N MET A 1 43.12 12.18 36.27
CA MET A 1 41.74 12.05 36.79
C MET A 1 41.68 10.69 37.47
N THR A 2 41.61 10.65 38.80
CA THR A 2 41.56 9.38 39.55
C THR A 2 40.16 8.81 39.39
N HIS A 3 40.02 7.65 38.75
CA HIS A 3 38.75 6.93 38.70
C HIS A 3 38.64 6.06 39.95
N TYR A 4 37.69 6.38 40.82
CA TYR A 4 37.35 5.54 41.97
C TYR A 4 36.51 4.34 41.50
N SER A 5 36.76 3.17 42.08
CA SER A 5 35.97 1.96 41.81
C SER A 5 34.54 2.12 42.35
N ARG A 6 33.58 1.48 41.68
CA ARG A 6 32.18 1.43 42.14
C ARG A 6 32.13 0.78 43.54
N PRO A 7 31.40 1.35 44.52
CA PRO A 7 31.18 0.73 45.82
C PRO A 7 30.56 -0.67 45.69
N ASP A 8 30.84 -1.56 46.64
CA ASP A 8 30.40 -2.97 46.68
C ASP A 8 28.90 -3.17 46.96
N GLU A 9 28.15 -2.06 46.99
CA GLU A 9 26.71 -2.05 47.15
C GLU A 9 26.22 -2.51 48.55
N LEU A 10 27.10 -2.72 49.51
CA LEU A 10 26.65 -3.03 50.86
C LEU A 10 26.24 -1.75 51.60
N VAL A 11 25.29 -1.88 52.53
CA VAL A 11 24.91 -0.81 53.47
C VAL A 11 25.49 -1.17 54.83
N PHE A 12 26.30 -0.29 55.39
CA PHE A 12 26.87 -0.47 56.72
C PHE A 12 25.79 -0.70 57.79
N ALA A 13 26.04 -1.63 58.72
CA ALA A 13 25.09 -2.02 59.77
C ALA A 13 23.69 -2.46 59.26
N SER A 14 23.58 -2.90 57.99
CA SER A 14 22.33 -3.48 57.45
C SER A 14 21.94 -4.82 58.09
N GLY A 15 22.92 -5.59 58.58
CA GLY A 15 22.73 -6.85 59.31
C GLY A 15 22.85 -6.74 60.84
N ALA A 16 22.77 -5.54 61.41
CA ALA A 16 22.92 -5.32 62.84
C ALA A 16 21.76 -5.94 63.65
N LYS A 17 22.07 -6.51 64.81
CA LYS A 17 21.10 -7.12 65.73
C LYS A 17 20.34 -6.06 66.53
N PRO A 18 19.20 -6.42 67.17
CA PRO A 18 18.48 -5.51 68.05
C PRO A 18 19.40 -4.93 69.14
N GLY A 19 19.45 -3.59 69.23
CA GLY A 19 20.31 -2.87 70.16
C GLY A 19 21.65 -2.40 69.59
N GLU A 20 22.07 -2.85 68.39
CA GLU A 20 23.35 -2.46 67.78
C GLU A 20 23.27 -1.20 66.88
N VAL A 21 22.06 -0.70 66.60
CA VAL A 21 21.80 0.53 65.86
C VAL A 21 20.73 1.33 66.59
N GLN A 22 21.03 2.59 66.89
CA GLN A 22 20.08 3.51 67.54
C GLN A 22 20.12 4.85 66.82
N GLY A 23 18.95 5.37 66.46
CA GLY A 23 18.82 6.64 65.74
C GLY A 23 19.54 7.77 66.47
N PHE A 24 20.28 8.59 65.71
CA PHE A 24 21.00 9.72 66.27
C PHE A 24 19.99 10.75 66.83
N PRO A 25 20.11 11.17 68.09
CA PRO A 25 19.03 11.88 68.78
C PRO A 25 18.77 13.30 68.26
N ASP A 26 19.78 13.99 67.71
CA ASP A 26 19.62 15.35 67.19
C ASP A 26 20.60 15.62 66.03
N ILE A 27 20.16 15.35 64.80
CA ILE A 27 21.01 15.48 63.59
C ILE A 27 21.53 16.92 63.40
N PRO A 28 20.70 18.00 63.47
CA PRO A 28 21.19 19.37 63.35
C PRO A 28 22.21 19.78 64.41
N ARG A 29 22.04 19.34 65.67
CA ARG A 29 22.98 19.67 66.76
C ARG A 29 24.30 18.88 66.68
N GLY A 30 24.29 17.72 66.02
CA GLY A 30 25.46 16.87 65.84
C GLY A 30 26.01 16.33 67.17
N TRP A 31 27.32 16.07 67.24
CA TRP A 31 27.95 15.44 68.42
C TRP A 31 27.86 16.24 69.71
N GLY A 32 27.44 17.51 69.67
CA GLY A 32 27.17 18.30 70.87
C GLY A 32 26.15 17.66 71.81
N VAL A 33 25.23 16.84 71.28
CA VAL A 33 24.25 16.08 72.06
C VAL A 33 24.87 15.04 73.00
N ALA A 34 26.07 14.56 72.69
CA ALA A 34 26.78 13.57 73.51
C ALA A 34 27.16 14.14 74.89
N TYR A 35 27.44 15.45 74.99
CA TYR A 35 27.77 16.08 76.27
C TYR A 35 26.60 16.05 77.27
N ASP A 36 25.37 16.17 76.77
CA ASP A 36 24.18 16.20 77.62
C ASP A 36 23.66 14.80 77.95
N GLN A 37 23.81 13.83 77.03
CA GLN A 37 23.16 12.52 77.13
C GLN A 37 24.12 11.39 77.49
N THR A 38 25.41 11.52 77.16
CA THR A 38 26.40 10.43 77.28
C THR A 38 27.74 10.91 77.82
N ALA A 39 27.75 12.02 78.57
CA ALA A 39 28.94 12.62 79.18
C ALA A 39 30.10 12.89 78.19
N GLY A 40 29.76 13.20 76.94
CA GLY A 40 30.72 13.52 75.87
C GLY A 40 31.26 12.30 75.13
N ILE A 41 30.79 11.08 75.44
CA ILE A 41 31.25 9.84 74.80
C ILE A 41 30.11 9.28 73.94
N PRO A 42 30.16 9.40 72.60
CA PRO A 42 29.07 8.90 71.76
C PRO A 42 29.07 7.36 71.69
N PRO A 43 27.91 6.70 71.92
CA PRO A 43 27.77 5.25 71.80
C PRO A 43 28.02 4.72 70.37
N MET A 44 28.42 3.45 70.25
CA MET A 44 28.73 2.83 68.95
C MET A 44 27.47 2.69 68.07
N GLU A 45 26.31 2.56 68.69
CA GLU A 45 24.99 2.46 68.08
C GLU A 45 24.65 3.72 67.27
N TRP A 46 25.10 4.90 67.74
CA TRP A 46 24.95 6.17 67.05
C TRP A 46 25.85 6.25 65.82
N PHE A 47 27.10 5.77 65.94
CA PHE A 47 28.00 5.66 64.79
C PHE A 47 27.41 4.73 63.73
N ASN A 48 26.92 3.56 64.13
CA ASN A 48 26.30 2.62 63.20
C ASN A 48 25.09 3.23 62.48
N ALA A 49 24.25 3.99 63.19
CA ALA A 49 23.12 4.69 62.59
C ALA A 49 23.53 5.79 61.60
N LEU A 50 24.56 6.58 61.91
CA LEU A 50 25.05 7.64 61.03
C LEU A 50 25.72 7.11 59.77
N PHE A 51 26.55 6.06 59.88
CA PHE A 51 27.16 5.41 58.71
C PHE A 51 26.11 4.73 57.84
N LYS A 52 25.15 4.02 58.46
CA LYS A 52 24.02 3.42 57.75
C LYS A 52 23.20 4.47 56.98
N ARG A 53 22.88 5.60 57.62
CA ARG A 53 22.18 6.73 56.97
C ARG A 53 22.95 7.26 55.75
N GLY A 54 24.28 7.34 55.85
CA GLY A 54 25.15 7.78 54.75
C GLY A 54 25.10 6.81 53.55
N ASP A 55 25.28 5.51 53.81
CA ASP A 55 25.25 4.49 52.77
C ASP A 55 23.87 4.37 52.12
N GLU A 56 22.79 4.47 52.89
CA GLU A 56 21.42 4.48 52.34
C GLU A 56 21.19 5.69 51.43
N GLY A 57 21.71 6.87 51.80
CA GLY A 57 21.68 8.06 50.94
C GLY A 57 22.47 7.89 49.65
N LEU A 58 23.65 7.25 49.71
CA LEU A 58 24.44 6.93 48.52
C LEU A 58 23.71 5.92 47.63
N ARG A 59 23.10 4.88 48.22
CA ARG A 59 22.31 3.87 47.49
C ARG A 59 21.10 4.50 46.80
N TYR A 60 20.40 5.42 47.46
CA TYR A 60 19.30 6.16 46.87
C TYR A 60 19.73 6.91 45.59
N LEU A 61 20.86 7.61 45.64
CA LEU A 61 21.40 8.32 44.47
C LEU A 61 21.93 7.37 43.38
N LEU A 62 22.56 6.25 43.75
CA LEU A 62 23.01 5.24 42.77
C LEU A 62 21.85 4.60 42.01
N GLN A 63 20.69 4.43 42.66
CA GLN A 63 19.50 3.86 42.03
C GLN A 63 18.76 4.87 41.14
N ARG A 64 18.65 6.13 41.57
CA ARG A 64 17.83 7.14 40.87
C ARG A 64 18.62 8.06 39.95
N GLY A 65 19.91 8.20 40.17
CA GLY A 65 20.79 9.16 39.51
C GLY A 65 20.57 10.62 39.94
N ILE A 66 19.31 11.06 39.97
CA ILE A 66 18.87 12.40 40.37
C ILE A 66 17.84 12.24 41.51
N ALA A 67 17.96 13.04 42.56
CA ALA A 67 17.05 12.99 43.71
C ALA A 67 15.63 13.43 43.36
N ASP A 68 14.64 12.91 44.08
CA ASP A 68 13.26 13.37 44.05
C ASP A 68 13.16 14.81 44.56
N TRP A 69 12.18 15.53 44.04
CA TRP A 69 11.81 16.82 44.59
C TRP A 69 11.30 16.66 46.04
N SER A 70 11.74 17.58 46.90
CA SER A 70 11.39 17.68 48.31
C SER A 70 10.82 19.08 48.60
N ALA A 71 9.75 19.13 49.39
CA ALA A 71 9.14 20.39 49.79
C ALA A 71 10.00 21.19 50.79
N THR A 72 10.97 20.53 51.45
CA THR A 72 11.77 21.10 52.54
C THR A 72 13.19 21.47 52.13
N GLU A 73 13.56 21.24 50.87
CA GLU A 73 14.91 21.45 50.37
C GLU A 73 15.03 22.77 49.60
N ASP A 74 16.17 23.46 49.77
CA ASP A 74 16.52 24.66 49.02
C ASP A 74 17.15 24.28 47.67
N TYR A 75 16.56 24.75 46.57
CA TYR A 75 17.04 24.48 45.22
C TYR A 75 17.71 25.73 44.63
N PRO A 76 19.04 25.75 44.45
CA PRO A 76 19.71 26.83 43.73
C PRO A 76 19.36 26.82 42.23
N VAL A 77 19.71 27.90 41.53
CA VAL A 77 19.63 27.96 40.06
C VAL A 77 20.39 26.76 39.46
N ASP A 78 19.82 26.13 38.43
CA ASP A 78 20.32 24.93 37.76
C ASP A 78 20.32 23.62 38.58
N ALA A 79 19.72 23.60 39.78
CA ALA A 79 19.48 22.35 40.50
C ALA A 79 18.55 21.41 39.71
N HIS A 80 18.82 20.09 39.78
CA HIS A 80 18.03 19.07 39.09
C HIS A 80 17.29 18.17 40.06
N VAL A 81 16.03 17.87 39.77
CA VAL A 81 15.18 16.98 40.57
C VAL A 81 14.30 16.10 39.69
N GLN A 82 13.81 15.01 40.25
CA GLN A 82 12.79 14.15 39.65
C GLN A 82 11.42 14.38 40.30
N GLU A 83 10.38 14.46 39.48
CA GLU A 83 8.99 14.50 39.95
C GLU A 83 8.04 13.96 38.87
N GLY A 84 7.16 13.03 39.23
CA GLY A 84 6.18 12.46 38.30
C GLY A 84 6.79 11.70 37.11
N GLY A 85 7.99 11.13 37.27
CA GLY A 85 8.72 10.44 36.19
C GLY A 85 9.41 11.38 35.19
N LYS A 86 9.43 12.68 35.47
CA LYS A 86 10.11 13.71 34.67
C LYS A 86 11.32 14.26 35.40
N VAL A 87 12.26 14.84 34.64
CA VAL A 87 13.43 15.55 35.16
C VAL A 87 13.23 17.04 34.96
N TRP A 88 13.43 17.78 36.05
CA TRP A 88 13.23 19.22 36.11
C TRP A 88 14.54 19.91 36.48
N LYS A 89 14.74 21.11 35.94
CA LYS A 89 15.83 22.01 36.30
C LYS A 89 15.27 23.32 36.85
N ALA A 90 15.83 23.79 37.97
CA ALA A 90 15.46 25.07 38.56
C ALA A 90 15.98 26.23 37.69
N LYS A 91 15.08 27.12 37.28
CA LYS A 91 15.39 28.37 36.57
C LYS A 91 15.81 29.49 37.52
N VAL A 92 15.23 29.50 38.71
CA VAL A 92 15.55 30.45 39.78
C VAL A 92 15.68 29.70 41.11
N ALA A 93 16.45 30.27 42.04
CA ALA A 93 16.54 29.70 43.38
C ALA A 93 15.15 29.67 44.04
N ASN A 94 14.76 28.55 44.63
CA ASN A 94 13.44 28.38 45.22
C ASN A 94 13.42 27.33 46.35
N LEU A 95 12.43 27.45 47.25
CA LEU A 95 12.16 26.53 48.36
C LEU A 95 10.70 26.12 48.32
N GLY A 96 10.43 24.81 48.40
CA GLY A 96 9.07 24.26 48.50
C GLY A 96 8.17 24.51 47.28
N LYS A 97 8.71 25.01 46.15
CA LYS A 97 7.96 25.21 44.91
C LYS A 97 8.00 23.93 44.08
N ARG A 98 6.85 23.25 43.98
CA ARG A 98 6.70 21.98 43.27
C ARG A 98 6.86 22.14 41.74
N PRO A 99 7.70 21.36 41.04
CA PRO A 99 8.02 21.57 39.63
C PRO A 99 6.83 21.56 38.68
N SER A 100 5.96 20.54 38.74
CA SER A 100 4.79 20.39 37.85
C SER A 100 3.78 21.53 37.86
N VAL A 101 3.76 22.37 38.90
CA VAL A 101 2.78 23.45 39.08
C VAL A 101 3.42 24.84 39.17
N ASN A 102 4.74 24.94 39.08
CA ASN A 102 5.49 26.20 39.17
C ASN A 102 6.42 26.36 37.94
N PRO A 103 5.85 26.58 36.74
CA PRO A 103 6.62 26.70 35.50
C PRO A 103 7.42 28.00 35.42
N GLY A 104 7.24 28.96 36.33
CA GLY A 104 8.08 30.15 36.47
C GLY A 104 9.47 29.81 37.02
N GLU A 105 9.52 28.81 37.88
CA GLU A 105 10.67 28.41 38.68
C GLU A 105 11.37 27.18 38.11
N TRP A 106 10.66 26.35 37.35
CA TRP A 106 11.17 25.08 36.84
C TRP A 106 11.02 24.94 35.33
N VAL A 107 11.93 24.19 34.71
CA VAL A 107 11.85 23.77 33.31
C VAL A 107 12.10 22.27 33.20
N GLU A 108 11.31 21.57 32.38
CA GLU A 108 11.51 20.14 32.08
C GLU A 108 12.72 20.00 31.13
N THR A 109 13.67 19.12 31.46
CA THR A 109 14.95 19.03 30.72
C THR A 109 15.19 17.69 30.02
N ALA A 110 14.31 16.71 30.22
CA ALA A 110 14.40 15.41 29.55
C ALA A 110 13.08 15.08 28.84
N LEU A 111 13.15 14.83 27.54
CA LEU A 111 12.01 14.33 26.76
C LEU A 111 11.84 12.84 27.03
N THR A 112 10.67 12.46 27.56
CA THR A 112 10.31 11.04 27.64
C THR A 112 10.06 10.48 26.25
N ARG A 113 10.19 9.15 26.07
CA ARG A 113 9.87 8.49 24.80
C ARG A 113 8.44 8.80 24.32
N GLU A 114 7.48 8.90 25.25
CA GLU A 114 6.09 9.24 24.92
C GLU A 114 5.93 10.71 24.53
N ALA A 115 6.63 11.64 25.20
CA ALA A 115 6.68 13.05 24.79
C ALA A 115 7.31 13.21 23.40
N LEU A 116 8.37 12.44 23.10
CA LEU A 116 9.01 12.44 21.79
C LEU A 116 8.07 11.89 20.70
N LYS A 117 7.30 10.82 20.97
CA LYS A 117 6.28 10.31 20.04
C LYS A 117 5.20 11.35 19.76
N ALA A 118 4.69 12.02 20.80
CA ALA A 118 3.70 13.07 20.64
C ALA A 118 4.25 14.24 19.80
N LEU A 119 5.49 14.66 20.08
CA LEU A 119 6.17 15.71 19.33
C LEU A 119 6.42 15.31 17.86
N ILE A 120 6.84 14.06 17.62
CA ILE A 120 7.00 13.51 16.26
C ILE A 120 5.65 13.50 15.53
N GLN A 121 4.56 13.19 16.21
CA GLN A 121 3.23 13.14 15.63
C GLN A 121 2.65 14.54 15.35
N GLU A 122 2.94 15.53 16.18
CA GLU A 122 2.66 16.95 15.91
C GLU A 122 3.50 17.49 14.75
N GLN A 123 4.80 17.17 14.70
CA GLN A 123 5.72 17.66 13.67
C GLN A 123 5.54 16.96 12.31
N LEU A 124 5.09 15.71 12.28
CA LEU A 124 4.66 15.01 11.06
C LEU A 124 3.25 15.45 10.60
N GLY A 125 2.58 16.32 11.36
CA GLY A 125 1.25 16.87 11.09
C GLY A 125 1.16 17.91 9.96
N GLY A 126 2.02 17.81 8.94
CA GLY A 126 1.94 18.62 7.71
C GLY A 126 1.45 17.86 6.48
N GLY A 127 1.30 16.53 6.56
CA GLY A 127 0.99 15.73 5.38
C GLY A 127 0.51 14.33 5.70
N THR A 128 -0.48 14.17 6.57
CA THR A 128 -1.58 13.17 6.50
C THR A 128 -2.52 13.46 7.67
N LEU A 129 -3.73 13.88 7.30
CA LEU A 129 -4.87 14.26 8.12
C LEU A 129 -5.16 13.17 9.19
N ASN A 130 -5.03 13.48 10.49
CA ASN A 130 -5.62 12.72 11.59
C ASN A 130 -5.80 13.67 12.78
N PHE A 131 -7.06 13.95 13.14
CA PHE A 131 -7.41 14.99 14.11
C PHE A 131 -7.49 14.47 15.56
N GLY A 132 -7.37 13.16 15.80
CA GLY A 132 -7.31 12.55 17.13
C GLY A 132 -8.32 11.41 17.30
N GLN A 133 -8.41 10.86 18.51
CA GLN A 133 -9.31 9.74 18.83
C GLN A 133 -10.28 10.08 19.96
N TRP A 134 -11.54 9.68 19.82
CA TRP A 134 -12.59 9.83 20.84
C TRP A 134 -13.39 8.55 20.98
N GLN A 135 -13.93 8.31 22.16
CA GLN A 135 -14.88 7.22 22.37
C GLN A 135 -16.29 7.64 22.00
N TRP A 136 -17.06 6.73 21.43
CA TRP A 136 -18.46 6.95 21.12
C TRP A 136 -19.32 6.94 22.39
N SER A 137 -20.14 7.96 22.57
CA SER A 137 -21.22 8.02 23.54
C SER A 137 -22.57 7.88 22.83
N SER A 138 -23.46 7.06 23.38
CA SER A 138 -24.84 6.88 22.88
C SER A 138 -25.81 7.97 23.36
N ALA A 139 -25.33 8.96 24.11
CA ALA A 139 -26.15 10.07 24.59
C ALA A 139 -26.54 11.00 23.43
N THR A 140 -27.84 11.18 23.22
CA THR A 140 -28.39 12.10 22.20
C THR A 140 -28.71 13.49 22.74
N SER A 141 -28.58 13.68 24.05
CA SER A 141 -28.78 14.96 24.74
C SER A 141 -27.88 15.05 25.96
N GLY A 142 -27.57 16.27 26.39
CA GLY A 142 -26.58 16.53 27.44
C GLY A 142 -25.15 16.55 26.90
N GLY A 143 -24.22 17.10 27.69
CA GLY A 143 -22.83 17.21 27.30
C GLY A 143 -22.09 15.88 27.25
N VAL A 144 -21.02 15.81 26.45
CA VAL A 144 -20.12 14.65 26.42
C VAL A 144 -19.03 14.77 27.47
N ALA A 145 -18.65 13.64 28.07
CA ALA A 145 -17.53 13.56 29.01
C ALA A 145 -16.18 13.74 28.28
N ASN A 146 -15.12 14.06 29.03
CA ASN A 146 -13.77 14.13 28.50
C ASN A 146 -13.38 12.85 27.76
N GLY A 147 -12.87 12.98 26.53
CA GLY A 147 -12.49 11.85 25.68
C GLY A 147 -13.62 11.25 24.85
N TYR A 148 -14.85 11.78 24.94
CA TYR A 148 -16.00 11.27 24.20
C TYR A 148 -16.49 12.21 23.11
N LEU A 149 -17.18 11.63 22.11
CA LEU A 149 -18.02 12.35 21.17
C LEU A 149 -19.39 11.68 21.04
N ALA A 150 -20.39 12.45 20.61
CA ALA A 150 -21.75 11.97 20.38
C ALA A 150 -22.47 12.81 19.33
N LEU A 151 -23.56 12.26 18.79
CA LEU A 151 -24.49 12.99 17.92
C LEU A 151 -25.77 13.31 18.71
N ASN A 152 -26.44 14.39 18.36
CA ASN A 152 -27.74 14.74 18.94
C ASN A 152 -28.92 13.88 18.42
N ALA A 153 -28.63 12.85 17.64
CA ALA A 153 -29.62 11.92 17.08
C ALA A 153 -29.06 10.50 17.11
N THR A 154 -29.93 9.51 17.29
CA THR A 154 -29.55 8.09 17.31
C THR A 154 -29.07 7.61 15.93
N ASN A 155 -29.71 8.11 14.86
CA ASN A 155 -29.32 7.81 13.49
C ASN A 155 -28.34 8.90 12.99
N PRO A 156 -27.12 8.54 12.56
CA PRO A 156 -26.14 9.49 12.01
C PRO A 156 -26.69 10.36 10.88
N ALA A 157 -27.59 9.83 10.06
CA ALA A 157 -28.19 10.57 8.95
C ALA A 157 -29.09 11.75 9.39
N ASP A 158 -29.65 11.68 10.60
CA ASP A 158 -30.60 12.66 11.13
C ASP A 158 -29.92 13.66 12.08
N ALA A 159 -28.61 13.51 12.31
CA ALA A 159 -27.87 14.35 13.23
C ALA A 159 -27.68 15.76 12.68
N THR A 160 -27.98 16.75 13.52
CA THR A 160 -27.81 18.18 13.22
C THR A 160 -26.70 18.82 14.06
N ALA A 161 -26.20 18.12 15.08
CA ALA A 161 -25.06 18.54 15.88
C ALA A 161 -24.19 17.34 16.30
N LEU A 162 -22.88 17.53 16.22
CA LEU A 162 -21.86 16.65 16.79
C LEU A 162 -21.29 17.32 18.05
N MET A 163 -21.43 16.66 19.19
CA MET A 163 -20.82 17.07 20.44
C MET A 163 -19.45 16.39 20.57
N ILE A 164 -18.37 17.17 20.65
CA ILE A 164 -17.01 16.64 20.75
C ILE A 164 -16.29 17.24 21.96
N ALA A 165 -15.77 16.37 22.83
CA ALA A 165 -14.98 16.79 23.99
C ALA A 165 -13.69 17.48 23.54
N LYS A 166 -13.27 18.51 24.28
CA LYS A 166 -12.03 19.24 23.98
C LYS A 166 -10.79 18.37 24.20
N SER A 167 -10.85 17.42 25.14
CA SER A 167 -9.82 16.41 25.33
C SER A 167 -10.16 15.12 24.57
N SER A 168 -9.16 14.50 23.94
CA SER A 168 -9.30 13.20 23.28
C SER A 168 -9.33 12.04 24.27
N ALA A 169 -9.70 10.84 23.79
CA ALA A 169 -9.60 9.60 24.57
C ALA A 169 -8.15 9.24 24.95
N GLU A 170 -7.18 9.86 24.27
CA GLU A 170 -5.74 9.71 24.55
C GLU A 170 -5.24 10.71 25.61
N GLY A 171 -6.13 11.56 26.14
CA GLY A 171 -5.79 12.57 27.15
C GLY A 171 -5.09 13.81 26.58
N LEU A 172 -5.12 14.01 25.26
CA LEU A 172 -4.55 15.18 24.59
C LEU A 172 -5.57 16.31 24.48
N ASP A 173 -5.12 17.57 24.57
CA ASP A 173 -5.97 18.75 24.45
C ASP A 173 -6.08 19.21 23.00
N TYR A 174 -7.31 19.16 22.46
CA TYR A 174 -7.68 19.63 21.12
C TYR A 174 -8.53 20.90 21.16
N SER A 175 -8.61 21.62 22.29
CA SER A 175 -9.42 22.83 22.47
C SER A 175 -9.25 23.84 21.34
N ARG A 176 -8.00 24.08 20.90
CA ARG A 176 -7.68 25.02 19.81
C ARG A 176 -8.08 24.46 18.46
N SER A 177 -7.78 23.20 18.19
CA SER A 177 -8.02 22.58 16.90
C SER A 177 -9.52 22.41 16.62
N VAL A 178 -10.32 22.03 17.63
CA VAL A 178 -11.79 21.98 17.52
C VAL A 178 -12.35 23.39 17.33
N ALA A 179 -11.72 24.41 17.93
CA ALA A 179 -12.16 25.80 17.78
C ALA A 179 -11.94 26.40 16.39
N LEU A 180 -11.08 25.79 15.56
CA LEU A 180 -10.81 26.24 14.19
C LEU A 180 -11.81 25.71 13.17
N LEU A 181 -12.69 24.79 13.56
CA LEU A 181 -13.74 24.31 12.68
C LEU A 181 -14.65 25.44 12.24
N ARG A 182 -15.02 25.42 10.96
CA ARG A 182 -15.90 26.41 10.35
C ARG A 182 -16.89 25.75 9.39
N ALA A 183 -17.95 26.48 9.07
CA ALA A 183 -18.89 26.06 8.05
C ALA A 183 -18.16 25.70 6.75
N GLY A 184 -18.49 24.53 6.20
CA GLY A 184 -17.81 24.00 5.02
C GLY A 184 -16.54 23.20 5.33
N ASP A 185 -16.23 22.84 6.57
CA ASP A 185 -15.24 21.80 6.92
C ASP A 185 -15.90 20.41 6.96
N THR A 186 -15.13 19.33 6.75
CA THR A 186 -15.63 17.93 6.83
C THR A 186 -15.05 17.26 8.06
N LEU A 187 -15.91 16.59 8.82
CA LEU A 187 -15.56 15.70 9.91
C LEU A 187 -15.85 14.26 9.48
N CYS A 188 -14.83 13.41 9.41
CA CYS A 188 -15.03 11.97 9.26
C CYS A 188 -14.80 11.28 10.60
N ILE A 189 -15.74 10.46 11.04
CA ILE A 189 -15.60 9.58 12.21
C ILE A 189 -15.54 8.14 11.73
N GLN A 190 -14.54 7.39 12.19
CA GLN A 190 -14.35 6.00 11.76
C GLN A 190 -13.94 5.11 12.93
N SER A 191 -14.48 3.89 13.02
CA SER A 191 -14.07 2.90 14.01
C SER A 191 -12.62 2.46 13.78
N ARG A 192 -11.77 2.58 14.81
CA ARG A 192 -10.35 2.24 14.71
C ARG A 192 -10.07 0.75 14.44
N PRO A 193 -10.78 -0.22 15.07
CA PRO A 193 -10.63 -1.62 14.69
C PRO A 193 -11.40 -1.89 13.40
N GLY A 194 -10.69 -2.13 12.29
CA GLY A 194 -11.26 -2.67 11.06
C GLY A 194 -12.18 -1.74 10.25
N GLY A 195 -12.35 -0.46 10.63
CA GLY A 195 -13.05 0.54 9.81
C GLY A 195 -14.52 0.23 9.48
N THR A 196 -15.15 -0.68 10.22
CA THR A 196 -16.49 -1.20 9.94
C THR A 196 -17.59 -0.16 10.03
N VAL A 197 -17.40 0.90 10.83
CA VAL A 197 -18.31 2.05 10.91
C VAL A 197 -17.57 3.31 10.50
N ALA A 198 -18.11 4.04 9.52
CA ALA A 198 -17.54 5.29 9.05
C ALA A 198 -18.63 6.27 8.65
N HIS A 199 -18.60 7.50 9.17
CA HIS A 199 -19.56 8.55 8.84
C HIS A 199 -18.86 9.87 8.55
N ARG A 200 -19.40 10.62 7.58
CA ARG A 200 -18.90 11.91 7.13
C ARG A 200 -19.96 12.97 7.37
N PHE A 201 -19.53 14.06 7.98
CA PHE A 201 -20.36 15.20 8.32
C PHE A 201 -19.75 16.47 7.75
N ARG A 202 -20.60 17.37 7.26
CA ARG A 202 -20.19 18.72 6.87
C ARG A 202 -20.60 19.67 7.97
N VAL A 203 -19.68 20.52 8.43
CA VAL A 203 -19.97 21.59 9.38
C VAL A 203 -20.81 22.66 8.69
N THR A 204 -21.89 23.11 9.33
CA THR A 204 -22.88 24.03 8.71
C THR A 204 -22.88 25.43 9.30
N GLY A 205 -22.24 25.67 10.44
CA GLY A 205 -22.31 26.95 11.14
C GLY A 205 -21.30 27.11 12.27
N GLU A 206 -21.51 28.12 13.12
CA GLU A 206 -20.64 28.40 14.27
C GLU A 206 -20.79 27.36 15.39
N LEU A 207 -19.68 27.07 16.06
CA LEU A 207 -19.63 26.10 17.14
C LEU A 207 -20.04 26.76 18.47
N VAL A 208 -20.81 26.03 19.27
CA VAL A 208 -21.18 26.46 20.63
C VAL A 208 -20.20 25.86 21.64
N ASP A 209 -19.48 26.70 22.38
CA ASP A 209 -18.61 26.26 23.47
C ASP A 209 -19.41 26.01 24.75
N SER A 210 -19.32 24.79 25.30
CA SER A 210 -20.03 24.37 26.50
C SER A 210 -19.07 24.01 27.65
N GLY A 211 -17.88 24.61 27.65
CA GLY A 211 -16.87 24.38 28.69
C GLY A 211 -16.01 23.15 28.39
N ALA A 212 -16.49 21.94 28.71
CA ALA A 212 -15.72 20.70 28.53
C ALA A 212 -15.76 20.16 27.07
N TYR A 213 -16.78 20.55 26.30
CA TYR A 213 -16.99 20.11 24.94
C TYR A 213 -17.48 21.26 24.06
N ARG A 214 -17.48 21.05 22.74
CA ARG A 214 -18.12 21.94 21.77
C ARG A 214 -19.21 21.22 21.00
N SER A 215 -20.32 21.90 20.76
CA SER A 215 -21.35 21.46 19.82
C SER A 215 -21.05 22.03 18.45
N VAL A 216 -20.78 21.15 17.49
CA VAL A 216 -20.51 21.46 16.10
C VAL A 216 -21.79 21.26 15.30
N PRO A 217 -22.39 22.31 14.71
CA PRO A 217 -23.54 22.13 13.83
C PRO A 217 -23.10 21.40 12.56
N VAL A 218 -23.78 20.31 12.23
CA VAL A 218 -23.40 19.43 11.12
C VAL A 218 -24.59 19.01 10.28
N VAL A 219 -24.32 18.62 9.04
CA VAL A 219 -25.23 17.84 8.20
C VAL A 219 -24.53 16.57 7.76
N TYR A 220 -25.27 15.47 7.72
CA TYR A 220 -24.77 14.19 7.24
C TYR A 220 -24.47 14.25 5.74
N VAL A 221 -23.32 13.71 5.35
CA VAL A 221 -22.87 13.64 3.94
C VAL A 221 -23.01 12.20 3.43
N SER A 222 -22.34 11.27 4.11
CA SER A 222 -22.31 9.85 3.72
C SER A 222 -21.74 8.99 4.84
N GLY A 223 -21.92 7.67 4.76
CA GLY A 223 -21.44 6.76 5.79
C GLY A 223 -21.94 5.33 5.61
N ALA A 224 -21.33 4.42 6.36
CA ALA A 224 -21.60 2.98 6.34
C ALA A 224 -21.40 2.37 7.75
N GLY A 225 -21.96 1.19 7.98
CA GLY A 225 -21.74 0.42 9.22
C GLY A 225 -22.70 0.70 10.37
N GLY A 226 -23.72 1.55 10.18
CA GLY A 226 -24.72 1.84 11.22
C GLY A 226 -24.19 2.70 12.37
N VAL A 227 -24.85 2.68 13.53
CA VAL A 227 -24.45 3.48 14.70
C VAL A 227 -23.23 2.84 15.38
N PRO A 228 -22.17 3.60 15.72
CA PRO A 228 -21.06 3.05 16.48
C PRO A 228 -21.53 2.42 17.82
N ALA A 229 -20.89 1.32 18.23
CA ALA A 229 -21.18 0.70 19.51
C ALA A 229 -20.77 1.62 20.68
N SER A 230 -21.47 1.53 21.81
CA SER A 230 -21.12 2.31 23.01
C SER A 230 -19.66 2.10 23.41
N ASN A 231 -18.94 3.17 23.70
CA ASN A 231 -17.49 3.19 24.01
C ASN A 231 -16.57 2.72 22.87
N ALA A 232 -17.07 2.57 21.65
CA ALA A 232 -16.22 2.28 20.50
C ALA A 232 -15.21 3.40 20.29
N LEU A 233 -13.94 3.04 20.11
CA LEU A 233 -12.89 4.02 19.85
C LEU A 233 -12.95 4.46 18.38
N LEU A 234 -13.18 5.74 18.18
CA LEU A 234 -13.32 6.38 16.88
C LEU A 234 -12.12 7.28 16.59
N GLN A 235 -11.61 7.16 15.39
CA GLN A 235 -10.69 8.11 14.80
C GLN A 235 -11.49 9.24 14.16
N VAL A 236 -11.10 10.48 14.44
CA VAL A 236 -11.70 11.68 13.86
C VAL A 236 -10.73 12.30 12.89
N LEU A 237 -11.23 12.61 11.71
CA LEU A 237 -10.52 13.27 10.64
C LEU A 237 -11.17 14.63 10.39
N MET A 238 -10.36 15.68 10.29
CA MET A 238 -10.85 16.99 9.87
C MET A 238 -10.21 17.40 8.56
N THR A 239 -11.05 17.77 7.61
CA THR A 239 -10.63 18.30 6.32
C THR A 239 -11.14 19.73 6.20
N PRO A 240 -10.25 20.75 6.21
CA PRO A 240 -10.65 22.14 6.04
C PRO A 240 -11.36 22.38 4.71
N ALA A 241 -12.30 23.31 4.70
CA ALA A 241 -12.96 23.83 3.51
C ALA A 241 -11.90 24.26 2.48
N GLY A 242 -11.87 23.62 1.31
CA GLY A 242 -10.93 23.91 0.23
C GLY A 242 -9.53 23.28 0.35
N ALA A 243 -9.22 22.53 1.40
CA ALA A 243 -7.90 21.87 1.53
C ALA A 243 -7.77 20.57 0.70
N SER A 244 -8.89 19.99 0.24
CA SER A 244 -8.91 18.82 -0.66
C SER A 244 -9.49 19.12 -2.04
N ASP A 245 -9.76 20.40 -2.32
CA ASP A 245 -10.29 20.85 -3.59
C ASP A 245 -9.32 21.86 -4.18
N MET A 246 -8.71 21.52 -5.32
CA MET A 246 -8.43 22.54 -6.34
C MET A 246 -9.63 23.50 -6.30
N GLY A 247 -9.44 24.81 -6.11
CA GLY A 247 -10.51 25.80 -5.93
C GLY A 247 -11.51 25.94 -7.09
N MET A 248 -11.58 24.94 -7.96
CA MET A 248 -12.54 24.68 -9.01
C MET A 248 -13.86 24.16 -8.42
N PRO A 249 -14.99 24.81 -8.74
CA PRO A 249 -16.32 24.32 -8.39
C PRO A 249 -16.58 22.89 -8.89
N LEU A 250 -17.36 22.13 -8.13
CA LEU A 250 -17.87 20.83 -8.53
C LEU A 250 -18.59 20.93 -9.89
N LEU A 251 -18.41 19.93 -10.76
CA LEU A 251 -18.94 19.87 -12.13
C LEU A 251 -18.40 20.94 -13.09
N SER A 252 -17.33 21.65 -12.74
CA SER A 252 -16.62 22.51 -13.70
C SER A 252 -16.03 21.68 -14.84
N VAL A 253 -16.23 22.12 -16.07
CA VAL A 253 -15.65 21.51 -17.28
C VAL A 253 -14.30 22.15 -17.59
N GLN A 254 -13.30 21.34 -17.94
CA GLN A 254 -11.96 21.80 -18.28
C GLN A 254 -11.38 21.04 -19.47
N TRP A 255 -10.57 21.74 -20.26
CA TRP A 255 -9.71 21.10 -21.25
C TRP A 255 -8.38 20.72 -20.58
N TRP A 256 -7.95 19.47 -20.78
CA TRP A 256 -6.74 18.93 -20.17
C TRP A 256 -5.78 18.36 -21.21
N VAL A 257 -4.48 18.61 -21.00
CA VAL A 257 -3.41 18.32 -21.97
C VAL A 257 -3.21 16.83 -22.27
N SER A 258 -3.45 15.93 -21.30
CA SER A 258 -3.22 14.49 -21.48
C SER A 258 -4.16 13.62 -20.64
N ARG A 259 -4.77 12.64 -21.29
CA ARG A 259 -5.68 11.68 -20.66
C ARG A 259 -5.01 10.79 -19.61
N ALA A 260 -3.72 10.50 -19.79
CA ALA A 260 -2.98 9.67 -18.84
C ALA A 260 -2.68 10.40 -17.52
N SER A 261 -2.83 11.73 -17.48
CA SER A 261 -2.53 12.57 -16.33
C SER A 261 -3.74 13.37 -15.86
N ILE A 262 -4.96 12.85 -16.02
CA ILE A 262 -6.16 13.49 -15.48
C ILE A 262 -6.00 13.65 -13.96
N PRO A 263 -6.16 14.86 -13.40
CA PRO A 263 -6.01 15.08 -11.97
C PRO A 263 -6.98 14.25 -11.14
N ALA A 264 -6.54 13.86 -9.94
CA ALA A 264 -7.39 13.19 -8.98
C ALA A 264 -8.65 14.02 -8.66
N GLY A 265 -9.80 13.35 -8.58
CA GLY A 265 -11.09 14.01 -8.41
C GLY A 265 -11.73 14.57 -9.68
N CYS A 266 -11.10 14.38 -10.85
CA CYS A 266 -11.69 14.66 -12.16
C CYS A 266 -11.94 13.36 -12.96
N ALA A 267 -12.92 13.38 -13.85
CA ALA A 267 -13.19 12.28 -14.78
C ALA A 267 -13.28 12.81 -16.22
N PRO A 268 -12.90 12.01 -17.23
CA PRO A 268 -13.11 12.38 -18.63
C PRO A 268 -14.61 12.45 -18.96
N ALA A 269 -15.02 13.36 -19.85
CA ALA A 269 -16.39 13.46 -20.34
C ALA A 269 -16.59 12.59 -21.58
N ASP A 270 -16.66 11.27 -21.39
CA ASP A 270 -16.70 10.28 -22.48
C ASP A 270 -18.06 9.59 -22.63
N GLY A 271 -19.09 10.04 -21.91
CA GLY A 271 -20.39 9.36 -21.92
C GLY A 271 -20.45 8.09 -21.06
N GLN A 272 -19.49 7.85 -20.17
CA GLN A 272 -19.43 6.65 -19.33
C GLN A 272 -20.43 6.67 -18.17
N LEU A 273 -20.82 5.48 -17.69
CA LEU A 273 -21.59 5.31 -16.45
C LEU A 273 -20.66 5.34 -15.24
N LEU A 274 -21.05 6.07 -14.20
CA LEU A 274 -20.34 6.17 -12.94
C LEU A 274 -21.28 5.88 -11.76
N SER A 275 -20.72 5.43 -10.63
CA SER A 275 -21.48 5.06 -9.43
C SER A 275 -21.96 6.29 -8.67
N ARG A 276 -23.25 6.31 -8.31
CA ARG A 276 -23.84 7.33 -7.43
C ARG A 276 -23.24 7.27 -6.02
N ALA A 277 -22.88 6.08 -5.55
CA ALA A 277 -22.30 5.89 -4.22
C ALA A 277 -20.86 6.43 -4.13
N LEU A 278 -20.09 6.33 -5.22
CA LEU A 278 -18.74 6.88 -5.30
C LEU A 278 -18.73 8.40 -5.50
N TYR A 279 -19.74 8.97 -6.16
CA TYR A 279 -19.86 10.40 -6.40
C TYR A 279 -21.20 10.97 -5.92
N PRO A 280 -21.46 10.97 -4.60
CA PRO A 280 -22.76 11.35 -4.04
C PRO A 280 -23.09 12.82 -4.29
N ASP A 281 -22.10 13.71 -4.27
CA ASP A 281 -22.31 15.16 -4.50
C ASP A 281 -22.68 15.46 -5.96
N VAL A 282 -22.06 14.74 -6.90
CA VAL A 282 -22.41 14.81 -8.33
C VAL A 282 -23.81 14.28 -8.56
N TRP A 283 -24.14 13.13 -7.95
CA TRP A 283 -25.48 12.58 -8.02
C TRP A 283 -26.53 13.55 -7.46
N ALA A 284 -26.27 14.17 -6.30
CA ALA A 284 -27.15 15.17 -5.73
C ALA A 284 -27.37 16.34 -6.70
N ALA A 285 -26.31 16.85 -7.35
CA ALA A 285 -26.44 17.92 -8.34
C ALA A 285 -27.26 17.51 -9.58
N ILE A 286 -27.10 16.28 -10.07
CA ILE A 286 -27.90 15.74 -11.20
C ILE A 286 -29.36 15.58 -10.79
N ARG A 287 -29.63 14.96 -9.63
CA ARG A 287 -30.97 14.75 -9.09
C ARG A 287 -31.69 16.10 -8.92
N ASP A 288 -31.02 17.07 -8.32
CA ASP A 288 -31.54 18.40 -8.01
C ASP A 288 -31.61 19.32 -9.25
N GLY A 289 -31.24 18.83 -10.44
CA GLY A 289 -31.38 19.56 -11.71
C GLY A 289 -30.40 20.73 -11.87
N LYS A 290 -29.26 20.70 -11.18
CA LYS A 290 -28.23 21.75 -11.25
C LYS A 290 -27.36 21.67 -12.51
N VAL A 291 -27.53 20.61 -13.30
CA VAL A 291 -26.85 20.40 -14.59
C VAL A 291 -27.85 19.97 -15.67
N PRO A 292 -27.54 20.18 -16.96
CA PRO A 292 -28.36 19.68 -18.05
C PRO A 292 -28.47 18.15 -17.98
N LYS A 293 -29.70 17.65 -17.95
CA LYS A 293 -29.98 16.21 -17.91
C LYS A 293 -31.09 15.79 -18.86
N THR A 294 -31.01 14.55 -19.32
CA THR A 294 -32.03 13.88 -20.14
C THR A 294 -32.23 12.44 -19.67
N THR A 295 -33.18 11.71 -20.27
CA THR A 295 -33.38 10.29 -19.95
C THR A 295 -32.35 9.40 -20.65
N GLU A 296 -32.03 8.26 -20.05
CA GLU A 296 -31.10 7.28 -20.63
C GLU A 296 -31.55 6.80 -22.03
N ALA A 297 -32.85 6.65 -22.23
CA ALA A 297 -33.43 6.28 -23.51
C ALA A 297 -33.19 7.36 -24.58
N THR A 298 -33.45 8.63 -24.24
CA THR A 298 -33.24 9.75 -25.17
C THR A 298 -31.76 9.96 -25.48
N TRP A 299 -30.88 9.86 -24.47
CA TRP A 299 -29.44 9.97 -24.64
C TRP A 299 -28.89 8.90 -25.59
N SER A 300 -29.42 7.68 -25.48
CA SER A 300 -29.01 6.55 -26.32
C SER A 300 -29.52 6.67 -27.76
N SER A 301 -30.76 7.09 -27.95
CA SER A 301 -31.41 7.16 -29.27
C SER A 301 -31.06 8.40 -30.09
N ASP A 302 -30.77 9.53 -29.43
CA ASP A 302 -30.51 10.81 -30.09
C ASP A 302 -29.10 11.30 -29.74
N PRO A 303 -28.13 11.16 -30.67
CA PRO A 303 -26.77 11.63 -30.47
C PRO A 303 -26.65 13.11 -30.11
N THR A 304 -27.66 13.95 -30.43
CA THR A 304 -27.63 15.38 -30.07
C THR A 304 -27.86 15.64 -28.57
N GLN A 305 -28.38 14.65 -27.83
CA GLN A 305 -28.60 14.78 -26.37
C GLN A 305 -27.38 14.36 -25.54
N ARG A 306 -26.31 13.89 -26.18
CA ARG A 306 -25.15 13.32 -25.47
C ARG A 306 -24.29 14.35 -24.72
N GLY A 307 -24.57 15.64 -24.90
CA GLY A 307 -23.99 16.72 -24.10
C GLY A 307 -24.60 16.86 -22.69
N MET A 308 -25.57 16.02 -22.32
CA MET A 308 -26.26 16.02 -21.04
C MET A 308 -25.89 14.82 -20.16
N PHE A 309 -26.10 14.97 -18.86
CA PHE A 309 -26.08 13.87 -17.91
C PHE A 309 -27.36 13.03 -18.01
N THR A 310 -27.33 11.80 -17.50
CA THR A 310 -28.53 11.00 -17.28
C THR A 310 -28.53 10.43 -15.87
N GLU A 311 -29.70 9.97 -15.42
CA GLU A 311 -29.83 9.22 -14.17
C GLU A 311 -29.36 7.76 -14.30
N GLY A 312 -28.68 7.38 -15.39
CA GLY A 312 -28.11 6.04 -15.59
C GLY A 312 -29.16 4.93 -15.55
N ASP A 313 -28.88 3.87 -14.79
CA ASP A 313 -29.77 2.72 -14.58
C ASP A 313 -30.99 3.00 -13.68
N GLY A 314 -31.17 4.24 -13.23
CA GLY A 314 -32.25 4.65 -12.32
C GLY A 314 -32.00 4.36 -10.84
N SER A 315 -31.00 3.56 -10.47
CA SER A 315 -30.77 3.13 -9.09
C SER A 315 -29.35 3.38 -8.59
N THR A 316 -28.33 2.80 -9.24
CA THR A 316 -26.96 2.74 -8.74
C THR A 316 -25.97 3.61 -9.50
N THR A 317 -26.30 4.00 -10.73
CA THR A 317 -25.40 4.75 -11.62
C THR A 317 -25.98 6.06 -12.15
N PHE A 318 -25.12 6.92 -12.67
CA PHE A 318 -25.48 8.07 -13.51
C PHE A 318 -24.54 8.09 -14.72
N ARG A 319 -24.97 8.70 -15.84
CA ARG A 319 -24.12 8.82 -17.04
C ARG A 319 -23.54 10.22 -17.17
N MET A 320 -22.26 10.28 -17.53
CA MET A 320 -21.56 11.50 -17.91
C MET A 320 -22.02 12.01 -19.29
N PRO A 321 -21.87 13.32 -19.59
CA PRO A 321 -21.93 13.79 -20.96
C PRO A 321 -20.71 13.30 -21.77
N ASP A 322 -20.86 13.20 -23.08
CA ASP A 322 -19.81 12.80 -24.02
C ASP A 322 -19.27 14.00 -24.82
N TYR A 323 -18.47 14.84 -24.17
CA TYR A 323 -17.83 15.99 -24.82
C TYR A 323 -16.64 15.57 -25.69
N ASN A 324 -16.03 14.42 -25.40
CA ASN A 324 -14.88 13.89 -26.14
C ASN A 324 -15.28 13.06 -27.36
N GLY A 325 -16.58 12.79 -27.57
CA GLY A 325 -17.09 12.00 -28.69
C GLY A 325 -16.65 10.54 -28.66
N LYS A 326 -16.48 9.95 -27.47
CA LYS A 326 -15.96 8.58 -27.28
C LYS A 326 -17.04 7.52 -27.21
N ALA A 327 -18.28 7.88 -26.92
CA ALA A 327 -19.37 6.91 -26.91
C ALA A 327 -19.69 6.44 -28.34
N MET A 328 -20.14 5.19 -28.44
CA MET A 328 -20.47 4.57 -29.74
C MET A 328 -21.60 5.35 -30.44
N GLY A 329 -21.36 5.77 -31.68
CA GLY A 329 -22.33 6.56 -32.48
C GLY A 329 -22.37 8.05 -32.13
N SER A 330 -21.35 8.58 -31.45
CA SER A 330 -21.25 10.01 -31.16
C SER A 330 -20.95 10.84 -32.41
N LEU A 331 -21.36 12.10 -32.38
CA LEU A 331 -21.21 13.04 -33.50
C LEU A 331 -19.79 13.57 -33.69
N GLY A 332 -18.84 13.19 -32.81
CA GLY A 332 -17.47 13.67 -32.79
C GLY A 332 -17.12 14.38 -31.48
N ALA A 333 -15.87 14.83 -31.36
CA ALA A 333 -15.41 15.63 -30.23
C ALA A 333 -15.99 17.05 -30.33
N LEU A 334 -16.45 17.60 -29.21
CA LEU A 334 -17.21 18.84 -29.20
C LEU A 334 -16.34 20.07 -28.95
N PHE A 335 -16.78 21.20 -29.51
CA PHE A 335 -16.32 22.53 -29.16
C PHE A 335 -17.39 23.23 -28.31
N LEU A 336 -17.03 23.64 -27.09
CA LEU A 336 -17.96 24.26 -26.15
C LEU A 336 -18.15 25.74 -26.46
N ARG A 337 -19.40 26.21 -26.45
CA ARG A 337 -19.78 27.61 -26.69
C ARG A 337 -20.74 28.11 -25.60
N GLY A 338 -20.83 29.43 -25.46
CA GLY A 338 -21.83 30.08 -24.60
C GLY A 338 -23.27 29.90 -25.10
N ASP A 339 -24.23 30.16 -24.22
CA ASP A 339 -25.68 30.00 -24.42
C ASP A 339 -26.38 31.20 -25.08
N GLY A 340 -25.62 32.23 -25.47
CA GLY A 340 -26.13 33.45 -26.12
C GLY A 340 -26.78 33.24 -27.49
N ALA A 341 -27.05 34.35 -28.20
CA ALA A 341 -27.73 34.32 -29.50
C ALA A 341 -27.13 33.30 -30.49
N LEU A 342 -28.00 32.64 -31.26
CA LEU A 342 -27.66 31.55 -32.20
C LEU A 342 -27.19 30.23 -31.54
N SER A 343 -27.37 30.07 -30.22
CA SER A 343 -27.28 28.78 -29.52
C SER A 343 -28.56 27.94 -29.70
N SER A 344 -28.54 26.68 -29.27
CA SER A 344 -29.70 25.78 -29.29
C SER A 344 -30.79 26.19 -28.29
N SER A 345 -30.58 27.27 -27.52
CA SER A 345 -31.48 27.80 -26.48
C SER A 345 -31.85 26.78 -25.39
N ARG A 346 -31.20 25.61 -25.37
CA ARG A 346 -31.38 24.54 -24.38
C ARG A 346 -30.01 23.99 -24.00
N ALA A 347 -29.65 24.15 -22.73
CA ALA A 347 -28.35 23.72 -22.22
C ALA A 347 -28.14 22.22 -22.46
N GLY A 348 -26.92 21.84 -22.88
CA GLY A 348 -26.51 20.46 -23.12
C GLY A 348 -26.93 19.84 -24.46
N VAL A 349 -27.75 20.51 -25.28
CA VAL A 349 -28.06 20.03 -26.65
C VAL A 349 -26.89 20.34 -27.59
N ILE A 350 -26.42 19.32 -28.29
CA ILE A 350 -25.37 19.44 -29.32
C ILE A 350 -25.98 20.03 -30.58
N GLN A 351 -25.44 21.17 -31.02
CA GLN A 351 -25.72 21.74 -32.34
C GLN A 351 -24.77 21.13 -33.37
N ARG A 352 -25.30 20.72 -34.52
CA ARG A 352 -24.49 20.32 -35.68
C ARG A 352 -23.74 21.52 -36.23
N ASP A 353 -22.62 21.25 -36.87
CA ASP A 353 -21.96 22.20 -37.75
C ASP A 353 -22.90 22.66 -38.86
N ALA A 354 -22.75 23.92 -39.28
CA ALA A 354 -23.54 24.51 -40.35
C ALA A 354 -22.70 25.56 -41.10
N MET A 355 -22.88 25.64 -42.42
CA MET A 355 -22.46 26.79 -43.21
C MET A 355 -23.66 27.70 -43.46
N GLN A 356 -23.46 29.01 -43.41
CA GLN A 356 -24.50 29.95 -43.86
C GLN A 356 -24.66 29.83 -45.38
N ASP A 357 -25.86 30.17 -45.87
CA ASP A 357 -26.09 30.30 -47.31
C ASP A 357 -25.10 31.32 -47.88
N HIS A 358 -24.49 30.95 -49.00
CA HIS A 358 -23.54 31.79 -49.70
C HIS A 358 -23.59 31.49 -51.20
N LYS A 359 -23.41 32.54 -52.00
CA LYS A 359 -23.40 32.44 -53.46
C LYS A 359 -22.02 32.81 -53.98
N HIS A 360 -21.49 31.98 -54.89
CA HIS A 360 -20.27 32.28 -55.61
C HIS A 360 -20.64 32.96 -56.93
N ARG A 361 -20.08 34.15 -57.19
CA ARG A 361 -20.20 34.76 -58.52
C ARG A 361 -19.23 34.07 -59.46
N THR A 362 -19.74 33.32 -60.42
CA THR A 362 -18.93 32.80 -61.52
C THR A 362 -18.82 33.88 -62.60
N THR A 363 -17.62 34.36 -62.89
CA THR A 363 -17.38 35.16 -64.10
C THR A 363 -17.31 34.18 -65.27
N LEU A 364 -18.45 33.89 -65.91
CA LEU A 364 -18.38 33.37 -67.27
C LEU A 364 -17.74 34.48 -68.09
N GLY A 365 -16.57 34.19 -68.66
CA GLY A 365 -15.81 35.15 -69.45
C GLY A 365 -16.72 35.81 -70.49
N ASP A 366 -16.56 37.12 -70.62
CA ASP A 366 -17.21 37.97 -71.61
C ASP A 366 -16.90 37.44 -73.01
N ALA A 367 -17.74 36.54 -73.51
CA ALA A 367 -17.87 36.29 -74.94
C ALA A 367 -18.96 37.25 -75.46
N SER A 368 -18.57 38.52 -75.60
CA SER A 368 -19.10 39.48 -76.56
C SER A 368 -20.62 39.67 -76.63
N PHE A 369 -21.29 40.12 -75.56
CA PHE A 369 -22.60 40.76 -75.74
C PHE A 369 -22.73 42.04 -74.92
N THR A 370 -22.69 43.15 -75.65
CA THR A 370 -22.99 44.52 -75.25
C THR A 370 -24.46 44.68 -74.81
N ASN A 371 -24.83 44.16 -73.64
CA ASN A 371 -26.07 44.58 -72.99
C ASN A 371 -25.93 44.64 -71.45
N PRO A 372 -26.03 45.82 -70.80
CA PRO A 372 -25.75 46.00 -69.38
C PRO A 372 -26.83 45.49 -68.41
N SER A 373 -27.81 44.70 -68.85
CA SER A 373 -29.07 44.51 -68.11
C SER A 373 -29.28 43.17 -67.40
N SER A 374 -28.30 42.25 -67.35
CA SER A 374 -28.41 41.00 -66.59
C SER A 374 -27.46 40.95 -65.39
N LYS A 375 -27.40 42.04 -64.62
CA LYS A 375 -26.88 41.99 -63.24
C LYS A 375 -27.98 41.45 -62.34
N ASN A 376 -28.23 40.15 -62.39
CA ASN A 376 -28.88 39.33 -61.36
C ASN A 376 -29.15 37.96 -62.01
N ASP A 377 -28.28 37.00 -61.75
CA ASP A 377 -28.66 35.61 -61.44
C ASP A 377 -27.38 34.78 -61.31
N GLY A 378 -27.15 34.23 -60.11
CA GLY A 378 -26.47 32.95 -60.02
C GLY A 378 -27.37 31.96 -60.74
N LEU A 379 -26.81 31.13 -61.62
CA LEU A 379 -27.54 30.28 -62.57
C LEU A 379 -28.60 29.41 -61.85
N GLU A 380 -29.80 29.95 -61.67
CA GLU A 380 -30.98 29.27 -61.18
C GLU A 380 -31.91 29.03 -62.37
N SER A 381 -31.96 27.77 -62.80
CA SER A 381 -32.81 27.20 -63.85
C SER A 381 -32.44 27.53 -65.31
N LEU A 382 -32.11 26.46 -66.05
CA LEU A 382 -32.63 26.31 -67.41
C LEU A 382 -33.36 24.96 -67.45
N PRO A 383 -34.71 24.97 -67.41
CA PRO A 383 -35.49 23.80 -67.74
C PRO A 383 -35.38 23.53 -69.24
N THR A 384 -35.35 22.25 -69.60
CA THR A 384 -35.58 21.71 -70.94
C THR A 384 -34.51 21.98 -72.02
N ASN A 385 -33.91 20.88 -72.47
CA ASN A 385 -33.09 20.69 -73.66
C ASN A 385 -33.37 21.67 -74.83
N PRO A 386 -32.32 22.29 -75.41
CA PRO A 386 -32.31 22.58 -76.82
C PRO A 386 -31.18 21.78 -77.47
N THR A 387 -31.56 20.90 -78.38
CA THR A 387 -30.70 20.45 -79.47
C THR A 387 -30.06 21.69 -80.12
N VAL A 388 -28.75 21.88 -80.00
CA VAL A 388 -27.99 22.86 -80.79
C VAL A 388 -27.00 22.08 -81.65
N GLY A 389 -27.43 21.80 -82.88
CA GLY A 389 -26.52 21.44 -83.95
C GLY A 389 -25.80 22.70 -84.45
N GLY A 390 -24.48 22.61 -84.63
CA GLY A 390 -23.67 23.67 -85.24
C GLY A 390 -22.29 23.74 -84.61
N ALA A 391 -21.26 23.47 -85.41
CA ALA A 391 -19.86 23.58 -85.01
C ALA A 391 -19.49 25.02 -84.61
N GLY A 392 -18.98 25.21 -83.40
CA GLY A 392 -18.46 26.49 -82.92
C GLY A 392 -18.62 26.67 -81.41
N THR A 393 -17.52 26.49 -80.67
CA THR A 393 -17.28 27.01 -79.31
C THR A 393 -18.39 26.77 -78.27
N GLY A 394 -18.65 25.51 -77.93
CA GLY A 394 -19.53 25.15 -76.82
C GLY A 394 -18.85 25.32 -75.46
N ASN A 395 -19.31 26.27 -74.64
CA ASN A 395 -18.99 26.32 -73.22
C ASN A 395 -19.63 25.12 -72.51
N TYR A 396 -18.84 24.05 -72.35
CA TYR A 396 -19.21 22.92 -71.51
C TYR A 396 -19.20 23.36 -70.04
N TYR A 397 -20.38 23.42 -69.42
CA TYR A 397 -20.50 23.53 -67.97
C TYR A 397 -19.90 22.26 -67.34
N ARG A 398 -18.63 22.37 -66.92
CA ARG A 398 -17.93 21.30 -66.22
C ARG A 398 -18.42 21.32 -64.77
N TYR A 399 -19.20 20.32 -64.37
CA TYR A 399 -19.39 20.01 -62.95
C TYR A 399 -18.00 19.71 -62.38
N LEU A 400 -17.41 20.68 -61.69
CA LEU A 400 -16.16 20.50 -60.96
C LEU A 400 -16.46 19.76 -59.65
N THR A 401 -16.89 18.50 -59.74
CA THR A 401 -16.75 17.53 -58.65
C THR A 401 -15.29 17.09 -58.63
N GLY A 402 -14.40 18.01 -58.25
CA GLY A 402 -12.95 17.83 -58.32
C GLY A 402 -12.25 18.37 -57.07
N THR A 403 -10.95 18.08 -56.96
CA THR A 403 -10.08 18.60 -55.91
C THR A 403 -10.15 20.13 -55.82
N PRO A 404 -10.17 20.72 -54.61
CA PRO A 404 -10.21 22.17 -54.44
C PRO A 404 -9.08 22.86 -55.22
N ILE A 405 -9.42 23.89 -55.97
CA ILE A 405 -8.48 24.65 -56.80
C ILE A 405 -8.03 25.88 -56.01
N ALA A 406 -6.70 26.07 -55.89
CA ALA A 406 -6.13 27.24 -55.23
C ALA A 406 -6.47 28.52 -56.01
N ASP A 407 -6.82 29.60 -55.30
CA ASP A 407 -7.12 30.91 -55.87
C ASP A 407 -5.88 31.71 -56.30
N GLY A 408 -4.68 31.12 -56.12
CA GLY A 408 -3.39 31.72 -56.47
C GLY A 408 -2.92 32.85 -55.54
N SER A 409 -3.74 33.31 -54.58
CA SER A 409 -3.44 34.42 -53.68
C SER A 409 -3.32 33.99 -52.22
N ASN A 410 -4.03 32.94 -51.81
CA ASN A 410 -4.13 32.48 -50.43
C ASN A 410 -3.42 31.13 -50.19
N GLY A 411 -2.55 30.72 -51.12
CA GLY A 411 -1.73 29.51 -51.03
C GLY A 411 -2.47 28.23 -51.46
N THR A 412 -1.88 27.07 -51.17
CA THR A 412 -2.52 25.78 -51.44
C THR A 412 -3.70 25.55 -50.49
N VAL A 413 -4.82 25.08 -51.04
CA VAL A 413 -6.01 24.75 -50.25
C VAL A 413 -5.67 23.60 -49.30
N ARG A 414 -5.93 23.79 -48.00
CA ARG A 414 -5.81 22.75 -46.98
C ARG A 414 -7.08 21.91 -46.99
N THR A 415 -6.95 20.61 -47.25
CA THR A 415 -8.09 19.68 -47.34
C THR A 415 -7.90 18.50 -46.40
N ASP A 416 -8.98 18.10 -45.72
CA ASP A 416 -9.04 16.95 -44.83
C ASP A 416 -10.49 16.42 -44.84
N ALA A 417 -10.76 15.31 -44.16
CA ALA A 417 -12.10 14.72 -44.06
C ALA A 417 -13.11 15.61 -43.31
N GLU A 418 -12.62 16.59 -42.54
CA GLU A 418 -13.41 17.55 -41.76
C GLU A 418 -12.92 18.98 -42.01
N THR A 419 -13.86 19.92 -42.17
CA THR A 419 -13.55 21.36 -42.17
C THR A 419 -13.48 21.87 -40.73
N ARG A 420 -12.29 22.25 -40.26
CA ARG A 420 -12.03 22.64 -38.87
C ARG A 420 -11.04 23.78 -38.74
N PRO A 421 -11.13 24.61 -37.68
CA PRO A 421 -10.06 25.54 -37.34
C PRO A 421 -8.79 24.79 -36.91
N LEU A 422 -7.64 25.48 -36.93
CA LEU A 422 -6.42 24.97 -36.29
C LEU A 422 -6.71 24.68 -34.82
N ASN A 423 -6.36 23.48 -34.36
CA ASN A 423 -6.69 22.97 -33.03
C ASN A 423 -5.56 22.10 -32.46
N VAL A 424 -5.63 21.81 -31.17
CA VAL A 424 -4.74 20.89 -30.44
C VAL A 424 -5.59 19.82 -29.73
N THR A 425 -5.15 18.57 -29.82
CA THR A 425 -5.85 17.44 -29.19
C THR A 425 -5.59 17.41 -27.69
N GLY A 426 -6.67 17.31 -26.91
CA GLY A 426 -6.63 17.09 -25.46
C GLY A 426 -7.87 16.33 -25.01
N CYS A 427 -8.26 16.50 -23.75
CA CYS A 427 -9.39 15.81 -23.15
C CYS A 427 -10.27 16.79 -22.37
N TRP A 428 -11.57 16.80 -22.66
CA TRP A 428 -12.55 17.42 -21.77
C TRP A 428 -12.70 16.55 -20.52
N ILE A 429 -12.47 17.16 -19.37
CA ILE A 429 -12.63 16.56 -18.04
C ILE A 429 -13.64 17.37 -17.23
N ILE A 430 -14.28 16.72 -16.27
CA ILE A 430 -15.23 17.34 -15.35
C ILE A 430 -14.77 17.05 -13.92
N LYS A 431 -14.83 18.06 -13.05
CA LYS A 431 -14.56 17.92 -11.62
C LYS A 431 -15.68 17.14 -10.95
N MET A 432 -15.35 15.99 -10.36
CA MET A 432 -16.33 15.04 -9.80
C MET A 432 -16.38 15.02 -8.27
N GLY A 433 -15.47 15.71 -7.59
CA GLY A 433 -15.42 15.82 -6.13
C GLY A 433 -13.98 15.85 -5.62
N SER A 434 -13.78 16.15 -4.33
CA SER A 434 -12.49 15.91 -3.67
C SER A 434 -12.12 14.44 -3.86
N GLU A 435 -10.85 14.15 -4.13
CA GLU A 435 -10.28 12.81 -4.31
C GLU A 435 -11.16 11.72 -3.65
N VAL A 436 -11.89 10.96 -4.47
CA VAL A 436 -12.58 9.76 -4.00
C VAL A 436 -11.46 8.79 -3.67
N THR A 437 -10.96 8.88 -2.45
CA THR A 437 -10.05 7.88 -1.90
C THR A 437 -10.90 6.63 -1.77
N ASN A 438 -10.81 5.76 -2.78
CA ASN A 438 -11.35 4.41 -2.68
C ASN A 438 -10.83 3.82 -1.36
N PRO A 439 -11.68 3.25 -0.49
CA PRO A 439 -11.21 2.54 0.70
C PRO A 439 -10.15 1.48 0.35
N GLY A 440 -10.29 0.82 -0.81
CA GLY A 440 -9.30 -0.11 -1.35
C GLY A 440 -7.99 0.53 -1.84
N ALA A 441 -7.96 1.84 -2.14
CA ALA A 441 -6.74 2.57 -2.48
C ALA A 441 -5.97 3.01 -1.22
N ILE A 442 -6.67 3.29 -0.10
CA ILE A 442 -6.04 3.43 1.21
C ILE A 442 -5.44 2.09 1.63
N ASP A 443 -6.13 0.97 1.45
CA ASP A 443 -5.56 -0.34 1.74
C ASP A 443 -4.38 -0.67 0.83
N ALA A 444 -4.42 -0.36 -0.48
CA ALA A 444 -3.27 -0.57 -1.36
C ALA A 444 -2.08 0.34 -1.05
N ALA A 445 -2.30 1.61 -0.67
CA ALA A 445 -1.23 2.54 -0.29
C ALA A 445 -0.71 2.30 1.13
N ALA A 446 -1.56 1.87 2.07
CA ALA A 446 -1.19 1.43 3.41
C ALA A 446 -0.45 0.09 3.35
N VAL A 447 -0.87 -0.84 2.50
CA VAL A 447 -0.16 -2.10 2.22
C VAL A 447 1.14 -1.81 1.47
N SER A 448 1.18 -0.90 0.49
CA SER A 448 2.41 -0.52 -0.22
C SER A 448 3.40 0.21 0.69
N SER A 449 2.95 1.08 1.58
CA SER A 449 3.81 1.76 2.56
C SER A 449 4.22 0.84 3.71
N THR A 450 3.37 -0.10 4.12
CA THR A 450 3.71 -1.15 5.09
C THR A 450 4.66 -2.16 4.46
N TYR A 451 4.48 -2.51 3.19
CA TYR A 451 5.39 -3.33 2.39
C TYR A 451 6.71 -2.61 2.20
N ALA A 452 6.75 -1.33 1.85
CA ALA A 452 7.97 -0.55 1.77
C ALA A 452 8.70 -0.49 3.12
N LYS A 453 7.97 -0.24 4.23
CA LYS A 453 8.53 -0.30 5.58
C LYS A 453 9.00 -1.70 5.98
N LEU A 454 8.32 -2.75 5.52
CA LEU A 454 8.69 -4.14 5.78
C LEU A 454 9.92 -4.52 4.94
N VAL A 455 9.99 -4.10 3.68
CA VAL A 455 11.15 -4.25 2.80
C VAL A 455 12.34 -3.51 3.38
N THR A 456 12.21 -2.24 3.78
CA THR A 456 13.33 -1.51 4.43
C THR A 456 13.72 -2.14 5.77
N ARG A 457 12.77 -2.70 6.54
CA ARG A 457 13.10 -3.44 7.78
C ARG A 457 13.73 -4.80 7.49
N VAL A 458 13.32 -5.49 6.44
CA VAL A 458 13.88 -6.77 5.98
C VAL A 458 15.27 -6.53 5.42
N GLU A 459 15.47 -5.53 4.56
CA GLU A 459 16.78 -5.07 4.07
C GLU A 459 17.69 -4.62 5.22
N ALA A 460 17.16 -3.94 6.25
CA ALA A 460 17.94 -3.56 7.44
C ALA A 460 18.26 -4.76 8.35
N ILE A 461 17.39 -5.78 8.42
CA ILE A 461 17.62 -7.02 9.16
C ILE A 461 18.57 -7.96 8.39
N GLU A 462 18.47 -8.01 7.07
CA GLU A 462 19.37 -8.71 6.14
C GLU A 462 20.74 -8.04 6.10
N GLY A 463 20.78 -6.70 6.13
CA GLY A 463 22.01 -5.90 6.19
C GLY A 463 22.70 -5.86 7.56
N ALA A 464 21.97 -6.11 8.65
CA ALA A 464 22.53 -6.31 9.99
C ALA A 464 23.00 -7.76 10.24
N GLY A 465 22.70 -8.68 9.32
CA GLY A 465 23.12 -10.07 9.36
C GLY A 465 24.53 -10.29 8.82
N MET A 466 25.15 -11.38 9.25
CA MET A 466 26.41 -11.84 8.65
C MET A 466 26.22 -12.14 7.16
N PRO A 467 27.10 -11.61 6.28
CA PRO A 467 26.98 -11.86 4.84
C PRO A 467 26.94 -13.35 4.51
N LEU A 468 26.10 -13.71 3.52
CA LEU A 468 26.05 -15.05 2.97
C LEU A 468 27.45 -15.47 2.49
N MET A 469 27.83 -16.74 2.72
CA MET A 469 29.15 -17.30 2.42
C MET A 469 30.31 -16.73 3.25
N SER A 470 30.04 -15.91 4.27
CA SER A 470 31.09 -15.47 5.20
C SER A 470 31.65 -16.67 5.99
N VAL A 471 32.97 -16.66 6.18
CA VAL A 471 33.71 -17.71 6.90
C VAL A 471 34.00 -17.23 8.31
N GLN A 472 33.78 -18.10 9.30
CA GLN A 472 33.98 -17.77 10.71
C GLN A 472 34.66 -18.91 11.46
N TRP A 473 35.43 -18.53 12.48
CA TRP A 473 35.90 -19.47 13.49
C TRP A 473 34.87 -19.57 14.62
N TRP A 474 34.45 -20.78 14.96
CA TRP A 474 33.46 -21.04 15.99
C TRP A 474 34.00 -21.93 17.11
N VAL A 475 33.68 -21.57 18.34
CA VAL A 475 34.24 -22.16 19.57
C VAL A 475 33.90 -23.65 19.76
N SER A 476 32.72 -24.11 19.33
CA SER A 476 32.29 -25.49 19.55
C SER A 476 31.42 -26.04 18.42
N ARG A 477 31.86 -27.16 17.84
CA ARG A 477 31.18 -27.88 16.75
C ARG A 477 29.79 -28.41 17.11
N ALA A 478 29.55 -28.76 18.38
CA ALA A 478 28.24 -29.24 18.82
C ALA A 478 27.18 -28.12 18.86
N SER A 479 27.61 -26.87 18.72
CA SER A 479 26.77 -25.66 18.89
C SER A 479 26.85 -24.73 17.69
N ILE A 480 27.04 -25.26 16.48
CA ILE A 480 27.08 -24.43 15.27
C ILE A 480 25.72 -23.70 15.13
N PRO A 481 25.71 -22.36 14.96
CA PRO A 481 24.47 -21.60 14.84
C PRO A 481 23.62 -22.04 13.67
N ALA A 482 22.29 -21.92 13.81
CA ALA A 482 21.35 -22.21 12.75
C ALA A 482 21.64 -21.36 11.50
N GLY A 483 21.61 -22.00 10.33
CA GLY A 483 21.96 -21.35 9.07
C GLY A 483 23.46 -21.25 8.79
N CYS A 484 24.30 -21.91 9.58
CA CYS A 484 25.73 -22.12 9.29
C CYS A 484 26.03 -23.61 9.14
N ALA A 485 27.05 -23.95 8.36
CA ALA A 485 27.55 -25.32 8.18
C ALA A 485 29.06 -25.38 8.41
N PRO A 486 29.61 -26.49 8.94
CA PRO A 486 31.05 -26.66 9.06
C PRO A 486 31.71 -26.74 7.67
N ALA A 487 32.93 -26.22 7.53
CA ALA A 487 33.71 -26.33 6.29
C ALA A 487 34.55 -27.62 6.29
N ASP A 488 33.89 -28.76 6.07
CA ASP A 488 34.49 -30.10 6.19
C ASP A 488 34.61 -30.86 4.84
N GLY A 489 34.35 -30.18 3.72
CA GLY A 489 34.36 -30.85 2.41
C GLY A 489 33.12 -31.68 2.11
N GLN A 490 32.04 -31.56 2.87
CA GLN A 490 30.81 -32.33 2.69
C GLN A 490 29.95 -31.85 1.51
N LEU A 491 29.13 -32.74 0.95
CA LEU A 491 28.11 -32.41 -0.05
C LEU A 491 26.82 -31.92 0.62
N LEU A 492 26.24 -30.85 0.10
CA LEU A 492 24.98 -30.27 0.56
C LEU A 492 24.01 -30.09 -0.61
N SER A 493 22.71 -30.06 -0.31
CA SER A 493 21.64 -29.96 -1.32
C SER A 493 21.51 -28.54 -1.87
N ARG A 494 21.44 -28.41 -3.20
CA ARG A 494 21.14 -27.14 -3.88
C ARG A 494 19.73 -26.65 -3.57
N THR A 495 18.77 -27.56 -3.39
CA THR A 495 17.37 -27.22 -3.09
C THR A 495 17.22 -26.68 -1.67
N LEU A 496 17.96 -27.22 -0.70
CA LEU A 496 17.93 -26.73 0.68
C LEU A 496 18.70 -25.41 0.86
N TYR A 497 19.67 -25.13 0.00
CA TYR A 497 20.48 -23.90 0.04
C TYR A 497 20.56 -23.23 -1.35
N PRO A 498 19.44 -22.71 -1.87
CA PRO A 498 19.36 -22.17 -3.23
C PRO A 498 20.24 -20.93 -3.43
N ASP A 499 20.36 -20.06 -2.42
CA ASP A 499 21.16 -18.83 -2.51
C ASP A 499 22.66 -19.11 -2.54
N VAL A 500 23.09 -20.13 -1.78
CA VAL A 500 24.47 -20.62 -1.80
C VAL A 500 24.79 -21.21 -3.17
N TRP A 501 23.88 -22.02 -3.71
CA TRP A 501 24.04 -22.56 -5.05
C TRP A 501 24.14 -21.46 -6.10
N ALA A 502 23.29 -20.44 -6.04
CA ALA A 502 23.37 -19.29 -6.94
C ALA A 502 24.75 -18.60 -6.85
N ALA A 503 25.27 -18.37 -5.63
CA ALA A 503 26.59 -17.77 -5.45
C ALA A 503 27.73 -18.60 -6.05
N ILE A 504 27.68 -19.93 -5.92
CA ILE A 504 28.66 -20.86 -6.50
C ILE A 504 28.55 -20.87 -8.03
N ARG A 505 27.33 -21.02 -8.57
CA ARG A 505 27.07 -21.01 -10.01
C ARG A 505 27.58 -19.72 -10.66
N ASP A 506 27.27 -18.59 -10.05
CA ASP A 506 27.61 -17.25 -10.53
C ASP A 506 29.09 -16.88 -10.29
N GLY A 507 29.88 -17.78 -9.69
CA GLY A 507 31.32 -17.59 -9.51
C GLY A 507 31.70 -16.54 -8.45
N LYS A 508 30.81 -16.25 -7.49
CA LYS A 508 31.06 -15.27 -6.41
C LYS A 508 31.99 -15.80 -5.31
N VAL A 509 32.31 -17.10 -5.35
CA VAL A 509 33.24 -17.77 -4.44
C VAL A 509 34.23 -18.62 -5.24
N PRO A 510 35.44 -18.89 -4.70
CA PRO A 510 36.39 -19.79 -5.35
C PRO A 510 35.78 -21.17 -5.59
N LYS A 511 35.82 -21.65 -6.84
CA LYS A 511 35.31 -22.97 -7.21
C LYS A 511 36.25 -23.72 -8.15
N THR A 512 36.20 -25.05 -8.07
CA THR A 512 36.91 -25.97 -8.95
C THR A 512 35.99 -27.13 -9.34
N SER A 513 36.47 -28.01 -10.24
CA SER A 513 35.70 -29.20 -10.64
C SER A 513 35.75 -30.29 -9.55
N GLU A 514 34.71 -31.11 -9.47
CA GLU A 514 34.66 -32.23 -8.50
C GLU A 514 35.81 -33.23 -8.71
N ALA A 515 36.20 -33.46 -9.96
CA ALA A 515 37.33 -34.31 -10.32
C ALA A 515 38.65 -33.73 -9.78
N THR A 516 38.88 -32.44 -10.02
CA THR A 516 40.08 -31.72 -9.57
C THR A 516 40.16 -31.64 -8.05
N TRP A 517 39.05 -31.35 -7.37
CA TRP A 517 38.95 -31.31 -5.90
C TRP A 517 39.31 -32.66 -5.28
N SER A 518 38.85 -33.75 -5.91
CA SER A 518 39.09 -35.12 -5.43
C SER A 518 40.53 -35.56 -5.64
N SER A 519 41.11 -35.28 -6.82
CA SER A 519 42.45 -35.73 -7.19
C SER A 519 43.59 -34.88 -6.61
N ASP A 520 43.35 -33.59 -6.35
CA ASP A 520 44.37 -32.65 -5.88
C ASP A 520 43.97 -32.06 -4.51
N PRO A 521 44.57 -32.54 -3.40
CA PRO A 521 44.29 -32.02 -2.08
C PRO A 521 44.53 -30.52 -1.91
N THR A 522 45.33 -29.88 -2.78
CA THR A 522 45.56 -28.42 -2.74
C THR A 522 44.34 -27.60 -3.17
N GLN A 523 43.37 -28.23 -3.84
CA GLN A 523 42.18 -27.59 -4.38
C GLN A 523 40.99 -27.63 -3.41
N ARG A 524 41.16 -28.27 -2.25
CA ARG A 524 40.08 -28.53 -1.29
C ARG A 524 39.60 -27.30 -0.50
N GLY A 525 40.29 -26.17 -0.65
CA GLY A 525 39.86 -24.87 -0.13
C GLY A 525 38.75 -24.20 -0.97
N MET A 526 38.33 -24.82 -2.07
CA MET A 526 37.33 -24.31 -3.00
C MET A 526 36.01 -25.08 -2.92
N PHE A 527 34.92 -24.44 -3.34
CA PHE A 527 33.63 -25.09 -3.58
C PHE A 527 33.65 -25.92 -4.88
N THR A 528 32.73 -26.86 -5.02
CA THR A 528 32.47 -27.52 -6.31
C THR A 528 30.98 -27.52 -6.62
N GLU A 529 30.64 -27.78 -7.88
CA GLU A 529 29.26 -27.99 -8.30
C GLU A 529 28.74 -29.41 -7.91
N GLY A 530 29.45 -30.15 -7.06
CA GLY A 530 29.02 -31.45 -6.55
C GLY A 530 28.79 -32.49 -7.66
N ASP A 531 27.67 -33.19 -7.60
CA ASP A 531 27.24 -34.19 -8.60
C ASP A 531 26.78 -33.61 -9.95
N GLY A 532 26.84 -32.28 -10.11
CA GLY A 532 26.41 -31.57 -11.31
C GLY A 532 24.90 -31.27 -11.40
N SER A 533 24.06 -31.84 -10.52
CA SER A 533 22.60 -31.74 -10.62
C SER A 533 21.93 -31.34 -9.30
N THR A 534 22.13 -32.09 -8.22
CA THR A 534 21.36 -31.96 -6.97
C THR A 534 22.16 -31.44 -5.79
N THR A 535 23.49 -31.52 -5.85
CA THR A 535 24.38 -31.15 -4.73
C THR A 535 25.45 -30.14 -5.11
N PHE A 536 26.07 -29.53 -4.12
CA PHE A 536 27.33 -28.80 -4.22
C PHE A 536 28.24 -29.22 -3.07
N ARG A 537 29.57 -29.09 -3.22
CA ARG A 537 30.52 -29.44 -2.17
C ARG A 537 31.04 -28.19 -1.45
N MET A 538 31.11 -28.27 -0.13
CA MET A 538 31.76 -27.28 0.73
C MET A 538 33.29 -27.32 0.59
N PRO A 539 34.01 -26.24 0.88
CA PRO A 539 35.45 -26.31 1.10
C PRO A 539 35.76 -27.08 2.39
N ASP A 540 36.96 -27.66 2.47
CA ASP A 540 37.45 -28.42 3.62
C ASP A 540 38.52 -27.63 4.40
N TYR A 541 38.11 -26.56 5.07
CA TYR A 541 39.02 -25.74 5.90
C TYR A 541 39.43 -26.46 7.20
N ASN A 542 38.60 -27.37 7.67
CA ASN A 542 38.87 -28.14 8.89
C ASN A 542 39.72 -29.40 8.64
N GLY A 543 39.98 -29.75 7.38
CA GLY A 543 40.78 -30.93 7.01
C GLY A 543 40.13 -32.25 7.39
N LYS A 544 38.80 -32.32 7.33
CA LYS A 544 38.01 -33.49 7.76
C LYS A 544 37.74 -34.49 6.64
N ALA A 545 37.80 -34.06 5.38
CA ALA A 545 37.66 -34.99 4.27
C ALA A 545 38.87 -35.93 4.19
N ALA A 546 38.63 -37.17 3.76
CA ALA A 546 39.67 -38.19 3.68
C ALA A 546 40.81 -37.76 2.73
N GLY A 547 42.06 -37.81 3.20
CA GLY A 547 43.24 -37.41 2.43
C GLY A 547 43.49 -35.90 2.34
N SER A 548 42.82 -35.09 3.17
CA SER A 548 43.05 -33.64 3.22
C SER A 548 44.37 -33.29 3.92
N LEU A 549 44.92 -32.11 3.59
CA LEU A 549 46.22 -31.63 4.08
C LEU A 549 46.19 -31.10 5.54
N GLY A 550 45.22 -31.51 6.35
CA GLY A 550 45.04 -31.06 7.73
C GLY A 550 44.21 -29.78 7.89
N ALA A 551 44.11 -29.26 9.13
CA ALA A 551 43.34 -28.06 9.44
C ALA A 551 44.10 -26.80 8.96
N LEU A 552 43.42 -25.96 8.18
CA LEU A 552 44.07 -24.85 7.47
C LEU A 552 44.21 -23.59 8.33
N PHE A 553 45.26 -22.81 8.04
CA PHE A 553 45.46 -21.45 8.55
C PHE A 553 45.20 -20.43 7.43
N MET A 554 44.22 -19.55 7.60
CA MET A 554 43.82 -18.57 6.59
C MET A 554 44.78 -17.36 6.58
N ARG A 555 45.06 -16.84 5.38
CA ARG A 555 45.89 -15.65 5.15
C ARG A 555 45.28 -14.79 4.05
N GLY A 556 45.69 -13.52 3.98
CA GLY A 556 45.33 -12.63 2.87
C GLY A 556 46.00 -13.00 1.54
N ASP A 557 45.51 -12.41 0.46
CA ASP A 557 45.93 -12.61 -0.95
C ASP A 557 47.16 -11.78 -1.38
N GLY A 558 47.78 -11.05 -0.44
CA GLY A 558 48.97 -10.25 -0.70
C GLY A 558 50.22 -11.04 -1.14
N ALA A 559 51.33 -10.33 -1.37
CA ALA A 559 52.58 -10.89 -1.87
C ALA A 559 52.99 -12.19 -1.15
N LEU A 560 53.50 -13.17 -1.92
CA LEU A 560 53.87 -14.52 -1.46
C LEU A 560 52.66 -15.43 -1.08
N SER A 561 51.46 -15.09 -1.55
CA SER A 561 50.31 -16.02 -1.63
C SER A 561 50.43 -16.93 -2.87
N ALA A 562 49.70 -18.04 -2.89
CA ALA A 562 49.68 -19.01 -4.00
C ALA A 562 49.03 -18.48 -5.30
N GLY A 563 48.61 -17.21 -5.33
CA GLY A 563 48.15 -16.51 -6.54
C GLY A 563 46.72 -16.84 -7.01
N GLY A 564 46.10 -17.92 -6.49
CA GLY A 564 44.70 -18.28 -6.76
C GLY A 564 43.85 -18.27 -5.49
N ALA A 565 42.70 -17.60 -5.53
CA ALA A 565 41.75 -17.61 -4.41
C ALA A 565 41.29 -19.05 -4.13
N GLY A 566 41.31 -19.46 -2.86
CA GLY A 566 40.90 -20.81 -2.43
C GLY A 566 41.94 -21.93 -2.64
N ALA A 567 43.09 -21.65 -3.27
CA ALA A 567 44.17 -22.63 -3.40
C ALA A 567 44.93 -22.79 -2.07
N ILE A 568 45.16 -24.04 -1.67
CA ILE A 568 45.94 -24.38 -0.48
C ILE A 568 47.41 -24.46 -0.86
N GLN A 569 48.26 -23.77 -0.10
CA GLN A 569 49.70 -23.85 -0.26
C GLN A 569 50.32 -24.68 0.86
N GLY A 570 51.30 -25.51 0.52
CA GLY A 570 52.06 -26.27 1.50
C GLY A 570 52.94 -25.35 2.35
N SER A 571 53.16 -25.77 3.60
CA SER A 571 54.11 -25.13 4.51
C SER A 571 55.53 -25.16 3.92
N ARG A 572 56.25 -24.05 4.01
CA ARG A 572 57.67 -23.95 3.62
C ARG A 572 58.47 -23.34 4.75
N SER A 573 59.65 -23.89 5.00
CA SER A 573 60.69 -23.22 5.80
C SER A 573 61.79 -22.77 4.84
N ASN A 574 62.23 -21.53 4.94
CA ASN A 574 63.40 -21.08 4.18
C ASN A 574 64.65 -21.79 4.72
N SER A 575 65.63 -22.06 3.83
CA SER A 575 66.90 -22.66 4.21
C SER A 575 67.58 -21.82 5.30
N LEU A 576 67.73 -22.40 6.49
CA LEU A 576 68.54 -21.82 7.56
C LEU A 576 70.00 -22.26 7.34
N SER A 577 70.75 -21.54 6.51
CA SER A 577 72.19 -21.77 6.36
C SER A 577 72.95 -21.00 7.45
N ARG A 578 73.58 -21.72 8.38
CA ARG A 578 74.59 -21.16 9.28
C ARG A 578 75.96 -21.69 8.88
N VAL A 579 76.76 -20.89 8.20
CA VAL A 579 78.21 -21.10 8.14
C VAL A 579 78.81 -20.42 9.36
N ARG A 580 79.34 -21.20 10.31
CA ARG A 580 80.27 -20.67 11.32
C ARG A 580 81.68 -21.05 10.87
N LEU A 581 82.45 -20.07 10.40
CA LEU A 581 83.90 -20.11 10.46
C LEU A 581 84.27 -19.69 11.88
N GLU A 582 84.56 -20.67 12.73
CA GLU A 582 84.98 -20.43 14.10
C GLU A 582 86.51 -20.34 14.11
N THR A 583 87.06 -19.13 13.93
CA THR A 583 88.44 -18.82 14.32
C THR A 583 88.49 -18.63 15.82
N THR A 584 88.48 -19.74 16.56
CA THR A 584 89.12 -19.79 17.88
C THR A 584 89.96 -21.05 17.90
N TYR A 585 91.23 -20.80 17.61
CA TYR A 585 92.33 -21.73 17.74
C TYR A 585 92.45 -22.13 19.22
N ASP A 586 92.08 -23.37 19.53
CA ASP A 586 92.53 -24.03 20.75
C ASP A 586 93.49 -25.15 20.32
N ILE A 587 94.79 -24.85 20.36
CA ILE A 587 95.80 -25.90 20.29
C ILE A 587 95.74 -26.64 21.61
N SER A 588 95.11 -27.79 21.63
CA SER A 588 95.54 -28.82 22.56
C SER A 588 95.37 -30.20 21.96
N THR A 589 96.53 -30.78 21.64
CA THR A 589 96.81 -32.22 21.64
C THR A 589 96.10 -33.09 20.60
N ASN A 590 96.32 -32.80 19.30
CA ASN A 590 96.36 -33.90 18.35
C ASN A 590 97.53 -33.75 17.38
N THR A 591 98.55 -34.56 17.62
CA THR A 591 99.68 -34.88 16.76
C THR A 591 99.17 -35.56 15.50
N ASP A 592 99.11 -34.82 14.39
CA ASP A 592 99.32 -35.27 13.00
C ASP A 592 98.51 -34.39 12.03
N MET A 593 99.07 -33.25 11.66
CA MET A 593 98.83 -32.69 10.33
C MET A 593 100.18 -32.33 9.73
N SER A 594 100.70 -33.23 8.89
CA SER A 594 101.77 -32.94 7.95
C SER A 594 101.29 -31.91 6.94
N ILE A 595 102.09 -30.86 6.74
CA ILE A 595 101.87 -29.80 5.76
C ILE A 595 102.47 -30.29 4.43
N PRO A 596 101.71 -30.43 3.33
CA PRO A 596 102.30 -30.54 2.00
C PRO A 596 102.82 -29.16 1.56
N GLU A 597 104.01 -29.13 0.95
CA GLU A 597 104.71 -27.92 0.50
C GLU A 597 104.04 -27.15 -0.66
N ASP A 598 102.83 -27.54 -1.11
CA ASP A 598 102.16 -26.95 -2.27
C ASP A 598 101.04 -25.94 -1.95
N GLY A 599 100.80 -25.63 -0.68
CA GLY A 599 99.87 -24.57 -0.29
C GLY A 599 98.38 -24.85 -0.61
N SER A 600 98.00 -26.11 -0.90
CA SER A 600 96.61 -26.47 -1.14
C SER A 600 95.91 -26.94 0.15
N TYR A 601 95.15 -26.04 0.78
CA TYR A 601 94.26 -26.43 1.89
C TYR A 601 93.02 -27.16 1.34
N SER A 602 93.05 -28.49 1.33
CA SER A 602 91.82 -29.29 1.22
C SER A 602 91.23 -29.51 2.63
N GLN A 603 90.39 -28.57 3.08
CA GLN A 603 89.56 -28.84 4.26
C GLN A 603 88.50 -29.89 3.87
N ARG A 604 88.77 -31.16 4.18
CA ARG A 604 87.72 -32.16 4.39
C ARG A 604 86.90 -31.71 5.60
N LEU A 605 85.83 -30.96 5.35
CA LEU A 605 84.74 -30.85 6.31
C LEU A 605 84.04 -32.21 6.37
N ALA A 606 84.59 -33.11 7.19
CA ALA A 606 83.76 -34.09 7.86
C ALA A 606 82.77 -33.26 8.69
N ALA A 607 81.54 -33.13 8.20
CA ALA A 607 80.46 -32.51 8.94
C ALA A 607 80.09 -33.45 10.09
N ASP A 608 80.93 -33.46 11.13
CA ASP A 608 80.52 -33.88 12.45
C ASP A 608 79.42 -32.91 12.89
N TRP A 609 78.24 -33.47 13.13
CA TRP A 609 77.04 -32.75 13.54
C TRP A 609 77.22 -32.23 14.97
N VAL A 610 78.08 -31.22 15.15
CA VAL A 610 78.17 -30.50 16.42
C VAL A 610 76.94 -29.62 16.52
N ASN A 611 76.02 -30.13 17.33
CA ASN A 611 74.68 -29.65 17.61
C ASN A 611 74.74 -28.28 18.31
N HIS A 612 74.97 -27.20 17.55
CA HIS A 612 74.89 -25.85 18.08
C HIS A 612 73.43 -25.39 18.17
N GLY A 613 72.77 -25.67 19.30
CA GLY A 613 71.69 -24.85 19.87
C GLY A 613 70.45 -24.58 19.00
N ILE A 614 70.27 -25.24 17.86
CA ILE A 614 68.98 -25.31 17.21
C ILE A 614 68.20 -26.38 17.96
N ARG A 615 67.37 -25.94 18.92
CA ARG A 615 66.36 -26.81 19.54
C ARG A 615 65.41 -27.30 18.46
N PHE A 616 65.76 -28.38 17.75
CA PHE A 616 64.81 -29.08 16.92
C PHE A 616 63.77 -29.75 17.83
N ALA A 617 62.54 -29.27 17.66
CA ALA A 617 61.27 -29.95 17.85
C ALA A 617 60.88 -30.39 19.28
N LYS A 618 59.81 -29.77 19.81
CA LYS A 618 58.75 -30.61 20.41
C LYS A 618 58.36 -31.62 19.32
N SER A 619 58.50 -32.92 19.58
CA SER A 619 58.24 -34.02 18.65
C SER A 619 56.73 -34.22 18.39
N GLY A 620 56.10 -33.23 17.77
CA GLY A 620 54.74 -33.35 17.22
C GLY A 620 54.78 -33.58 15.71
N GLY A 621 53.72 -34.18 15.15
CA GLY A 621 53.60 -34.42 13.71
C GLY A 621 53.48 -33.16 12.83
N GLU A 622 53.48 -31.96 13.41
CA GLU A 622 53.31 -30.69 12.69
C GLU A 622 54.03 -29.53 13.40
N THR A 623 54.69 -28.66 12.62
CA THR A 623 55.25 -27.38 13.06
C THR A 623 54.20 -26.27 12.88
N ARG A 624 53.68 -25.71 13.98
CA ARG A 624 52.61 -24.69 13.97
C ARG A 624 52.78 -23.63 15.07
N PRO A 625 52.25 -22.41 14.90
CA PRO A 625 52.20 -21.42 15.98
C PRO A 625 51.30 -21.89 17.14
N LEU A 626 51.41 -21.24 18.31
CA LEU A 626 50.45 -21.46 19.40
C LEU A 626 49.02 -21.23 18.89
N ASN A 627 48.12 -22.18 19.14
CA ASN A 627 46.78 -22.21 18.56
C ASN A 627 45.75 -22.74 19.55
N VAL A 628 44.48 -22.42 19.30
CA VAL A 628 43.29 -22.94 19.99
C VAL A 628 42.45 -23.74 19.00
N THR A 629 41.87 -24.86 19.44
CA THR A 629 41.03 -25.72 18.60
C THR A 629 39.59 -25.22 18.56
N GLY A 630 39.04 -25.08 17.36
CA GLY A 630 37.65 -24.74 17.10
C GLY A 630 37.23 -25.26 15.72
N CYS A 631 36.15 -24.71 15.16
CA CYS A 631 35.59 -25.16 13.89
C CYS A 631 35.42 -23.98 12.92
N TRP A 632 35.96 -24.10 11.71
CA TRP A 632 35.60 -23.19 10.63
C TRP A 632 34.19 -23.51 10.14
N ILE A 633 33.33 -22.50 10.13
CA ILE A 633 31.95 -22.55 9.65
C ILE A 633 31.73 -21.53 8.54
N VAL A 634 30.78 -21.80 7.66
CA VAL A 634 30.34 -20.90 6.59
C VAL A 634 28.88 -20.55 6.78
N LYS A 635 28.52 -19.28 6.59
CA LYS A 635 27.14 -18.80 6.63
C LYS A 635 26.39 -19.26 5.37
N MET A 636 25.35 -20.07 5.54
CA MET A 636 24.61 -20.73 4.45
C MET A 636 23.23 -20.11 4.19
N GLY A 637 22.76 -19.19 5.04
CA GLY A 637 21.47 -18.50 4.90
C GLY A 637 20.80 -18.25 6.25
N SER A 638 19.67 -17.53 6.29
CA SER A 638 18.80 -17.48 7.47
C SER A 638 18.39 -18.91 7.82
N GLY A 639 18.59 -19.35 9.07
CA GLY A 639 18.35 -20.73 9.49
C GLY A 639 17.03 -21.26 8.94
N VAL A 640 17.06 -22.40 8.24
CA VAL A 640 15.89 -23.01 7.61
C VAL A 640 14.82 -23.18 8.68
N THR A 641 13.78 -22.35 8.59
CA THR A 641 12.58 -22.48 9.40
C THR A 641 11.58 -23.28 8.58
N ASN A 642 10.93 -24.24 9.22
CA ASN A 642 10.01 -25.23 8.67
C ASN A 642 9.17 -24.78 7.46
N GLN A 643 8.84 -25.77 6.63
CA GLN A 643 8.00 -25.81 5.43
C GLN A 643 6.53 -25.35 5.62
N GLY A 644 6.26 -24.45 6.58
CA GLY A 644 4.96 -23.86 6.90
C GLY A 644 4.83 -22.37 6.60
N THR A 645 5.89 -21.71 6.13
CA THR A 645 5.80 -20.31 5.66
C THR A 645 5.30 -20.32 4.23
N ILE A 646 3.99 -20.48 4.07
CA ILE A 646 3.31 -20.22 2.80
C ILE A 646 3.53 -18.73 2.49
N ASP A 647 4.22 -18.49 1.39
CA ASP A 647 4.55 -17.20 0.84
C ASP A 647 3.29 -16.32 0.75
N ALA A 648 3.30 -15.12 1.32
CA ALA A 648 2.16 -14.20 1.24
C ALA A 648 1.81 -13.88 -0.23
N ALA A 649 2.79 -13.99 -1.14
CA ALA A 649 2.61 -13.91 -2.58
C ALA A 649 1.80 -15.10 -3.14
N ALA A 650 1.96 -16.31 -2.60
CA ALA A 650 1.19 -17.49 -2.99
C ALA A 650 -0.27 -17.40 -2.51
N ILE A 651 -0.52 -16.87 -1.31
CA ILE A 651 -1.89 -16.63 -0.84
C ILE A 651 -2.58 -15.54 -1.69
N SER A 652 -1.86 -14.47 -2.04
CA SER A 652 -2.41 -13.41 -2.90
C SER A 652 -2.75 -13.91 -4.30
N SER A 653 -1.93 -14.77 -4.90
CA SER A 653 -2.22 -15.35 -6.22
C SER A 653 -3.38 -16.35 -6.17
N THR A 654 -3.47 -17.13 -5.09
CA THR A 654 -4.60 -18.07 -4.87
C THR A 654 -5.91 -17.31 -4.62
N TYR A 655 -5.86 -16.20 -3.87
CA TYR A 655 -7.01 -15.32 -3.65
C TYR A 655 -7.45 -14.62 -4.93
N ALA A 656 -6.51 -14.11 -5.73
CA ALA A 656 -6.83 -13.52 -7.04
C ALA A 656 -7.50 -14.55 -7.96
N ALA A 657 -6.99 -15.78 -8.02
CA ALA A 657 -7.60 -16.87 -8.78
C ALA A 657 -8.98 -17.27 -8.25
N LEU A 658 -9.19 -17.24 -6.93
CA LEU A 658 -10.48 -17.52 -6.31
C LEU A 658 -11.49 -16.41 -6.62
N ALA A 659 -11.09 -15.14 -6.53
CA ALA A 659 -11.94 -13.99 -6.86
C ALA A 659 -12.38 -14.06 -8.33
N THR A 660 -11.47 -14.34 -9.27
CA THR A 660 -11.81 -14.55 -10.68
C THR A 660 -12.78 -15.72 -10.87
N ARG A 661 -12.62 -16.82 -10.13
CA ARG A 661 -13.56 -17.95 -10.20
C ARG A 661 -14.92 -17.62 -9.61
N VAL A 662 -14.98 -16.82 -8.55
CA VAL A 662 -16.24 -16.37 -7.93
C VAL A 662 -16.96 -15.41 -8.87
N GLU A 663 -16.27 -14.42 -9.45
CA GLU A 663 -16.85 -13.51 -10.46
C GLU A 663 -17.36 -14.27 -11.70
N ALA A 664 -16.62 -15.30 -12.15
CA ALA A 664 -17.06 -16.18 -13.23
C ALA A 664 -18.27 -17.04 -12.86
N LEU A 665 -18.41 -17.43 -11.59
CA LEU A 665 -19.57 -18.17 -11.09
C LEU A 665 -20.79 -17.26 -10.90
N GLU A 666 -20.59 -16.03 -10.43
CA GLU A 666 -21.65 -15.05 -10.20
C GLU A 666 -22.20 -14.47 -11.51
N SER A 667 -21.38 -14.39 -12.55
CA SER A 667 -21.78 -13.96 -13.90
C SER A 667 -22.38 -15.07 -14.76
N ARG A 668 -22.42 -16.31 -14.28
CA ARG A 668 -22.97 -17.43 -15.05
C ARG A 668 -24.50 -17.30 -15.17
N PRO A 669 -25.08 -17.40 -16.38
CA PRO A 669 -26.53 -17.43 -16.56
C PRO A 669 -27.14 -18.56 -15.71
N ARG A 670 -28.06 -18.21 -14.81
CA ARG A 670 -28.76 -19.21 -13.98
C ARG A 670 -29.72 -20.02 -14.85
N THR A 671 -29.66 -21.34 -14.73
CA THR A 671 -30.52 -22.27 -15.46
C THR A 671 -31.91 -22.34 -14.84
N LEU A 672 -32.92 -22.71 -15.63
CA LEU A 672 -34.28 -22.94 -15.14
C LEU A 672 -34.28 -23.91 -13.95
N GLY A 673 -34.88 -23.51 -12.84
CA GLY A 673 -34.95 -24.29 -11.60
C GLY A 673 -33.89 -23.97 -10.53
N ASP A 674 -32.95 -23.06 -10.80
CA ASP A 674 -31.98 -22.60 -9.79
C ASP A 674 -32.59 -21.51 -8.88
N GLY A 675 -33.07 -21.92 -7.70
CA GLY A 675 -33.72 -21.03 -6.73
C GLY A 675 -35.16 -20.65 -7.08
N GLN A 676 -35.75 -21.29 -8.09
CA GLN A 676 -37.13 -21.07 -8.53
C GLN A 676 -38.08 -22.14 -7.97
N GLN A 677 -39.34 -21.78 -7.77
CA GLN A 677 -40.38 -22.70 -7.28
C GLN A 677 -41.63 -22.63 -8.16
N TRP A 678 -42.39 -23.73 -8.20
CA TRP A 678 -43.67 -23.75 -8.89
C TRP A 678 -44.72 -23.00 -8.08
N LEU A 679 -45.26 -21.94 -8.68
CA LEU A 679 -46.34 -21.15 -8.12
C LEU A 679 -47.64 -21.40 -8.89
N ASP A 680 -48.70 -21.73 -8.17
CA ASP A 680 -50.06 -21.76 -8.73
C ASP A 680 -50.55 -20.33 -8.92
N VAL A 681 -50.73 -19.93 -10.17
CA VAL A 681 -51.22 -18.60 -10.55
C VAL A 681 -52.57 -18.68 -11.25
N THR A 682 -53.29 -19.80 -11.13
CA THR A 682 -54.56 -20.05 -11.81
C THR A 682 -55.58 -18.94 -11.57
N ALA A 683 -55.71 -18.47 -10.32
CA ALA A 683 -56.64 -17.39 -9.96
C ALA A 683 -56.19 -15.99 -10.44
N GLN A 684 -54.95 -15.84 -10.88
CA GLN A 684 -54.33 -14.55 -11.24
C GLN A 684 -54.12 -14.41 -12.76
N ARG A 685 -54.50 -15.41 -13.55
CA ARG A 685 -54.25 -15.48 -14.98
C ARG A 685 -55.52 -15.83 -15.73
N ALA A 686 -55.59 -15.38 -16.97
CA ALA A 686 -56.71 -15.58 -17.88
C ALA A 686 -56.19 -15.74 -19.32
N LEU A 687 -56.90 -16.54 -20.12
CA LEU A 687 -56.60 -16.73 -21.55
C LEU A 687 -56.79 -15.41 -22.32
N GLY A 688 -56.04 -15.24 -23.40
CA GLY A 688 -56.05 -14.05 -24.26
C GLY A 688 -55.32 -12.83 -23.70
N THR A 689 -54.96 -12.83 -22.42
CA THR A 689 -54.24 -11.73 -21.75
C THR A 689 -52.73 -11.90 -21.90
N THR A 690 -52.02 -10.81 -22.18
CA THR A 690 -50.55 -10.79 -22.28
C THR A 690 -49.91 -10.49 -20.93
N TYR A 691 -49.00 -11.35 -20.50
CA TYR A 691 -48.19 -11.22 -19.29
C TYR A 691 -46.72 -11.01 -19.65
N THR A 692 -45.96 -10.39 -18.76
CA THR A 692 -44.51 -10.16 -18.95
C THR A 692 -43.73 -10.96 -17.92
N ASN A 693 -42.66 -11.64 -18.34
CA ASN A 693 -41.69 -12.16 -17.39
C ASN A 693 -40.87 -11.00 -16.81
N THR A 694 -41.28 -10.50 -15.66
CA THR A 694 -40.59 -9.42 -14.93
C THR A 694 -39.42 -9.91 -14.08
N THR A 695 -39.13 -11.21 -14.08
CA THR A 695 -37.98 -11.76 -13.34
C THR A 695 -36.71 -11.60 -14.17
N ASN A 696 -35.56 -11.51 -13.50
CA ASN A 696 -34.25 -11.48 -14.17
C ASN A 696 -33.76 -12.88 -14.59
N GLN A 697 -34.67 -13.87 -14.64
CA GLN A 697 -34.36 -15.27 -14.92
C GLN A 697 -35.36 -15.85 -15.92
N LEU A 698 -34.98 -16.94 -16.60
CA LEU A 698 -35.88 -17.70 -17.46
C LEU A 698 -36.99 -18.31 -16.60
N ILE A 699 -38.26 -18.14 -16.96
CA ILE A 699 -39.37 -18.81 -16.25
C ILE A 699 -39.99 -19.87 -17.16
N LYS A 700 -40.64 -20.86 -16.54
CA LYS A 700 -41.48 -21.83 -17.27
C LYS A 700 -42.94 -21.65 -16.90
N ALA A 701 -43.79 -21.45 -17.90
CA ALA A 701 -45.22 -21.34 -17.73
C ALA A 701 -45.91 -22.57 -18.31
N ARG A 702 -46.73 -23.22 -17.49
CA ARG A 702 -47.53 -24.38 -17.85
C ARG A 702 -49.00 -24.06 -17.66
N VAL A 703 -49.80 -24.26 -18.70
CA VAL A 703 -51.24 -24.03 -18.63
C VAL A 703 -51.98 -25.25 -19.12
N THR A 704 -52.97 -25.68 -18.36
CA THR A 704 -53.92 -26.72 -18.73
C THR A 704 -55.31 -26.11 -18.80
N VAL A 705 -55.99 -26.32 -19.92
CA VAL A 705 -57.36 -25.83 -20.15
C VAL A 705 -58.27 -27.00 -20.50
N GLN A 706 -59.52 -26.92 -20.08
CA GLN A 706 -60.57 -27.79 -20.60
C GLN A 706 -61.02 -27.23 -21.94
N VAL A 707 -60.68 -27.91 -23.04
CA VAL A 707 -61.11 -27.50 -24.38
C VAL A 707 -62.48 -28.10 -24.65
N SER A 708 -63.42 -27.27 -25.13
CA SER A 708 -64.74 -27.70 -25.57
C SER A 708 -64.98 -27.23 -27.00
N THR A 709 -65.14 -28.18 -27.91
CA THR A 709 -65.21 -27.94 -29.36
C THR A 709 -66.14 -28.94 -30.06
N SER A 710 -66.84 -28.46 -31.10
CA SER A 710 -67.68 -29.25 -32.00
C SER A 710 -66.96 -29.69 -33.29
N SER A 711 -65.68 -29.35 -33.47
CA SER A 711 -64.90 -29.67 -34.69
C SER A 711 -63.39 -29.79 -34.48
N GLY A 712 -62.93 -30.11 -33.26
CA GLY A 712 -61.52 -30.09 -32.88
C GLY A 712 -61.06 -28.68 -32.44
N GLY A 713 -60.08 -28.61 -31.53
CA GLY A 713 -59.71 -27.35 -30.88
C GLY A 713 -58.22 -27.27 -30.54
N SER A 714 -57.71 -26.06 -30.32
CA SER A 714 -56.30 -25.88 -29.98
C SER A 714 -56.06 -24.83 -28.90
N LEU A 715 -55.06 -25.10 -28.06
CA LEU A 715 -54.45 -24.14 -27.15
C LEU A 715 -53.14 -23.67 -27.78
N ILE A 716 -53.00 -22.36 -28.00
CA ILE A 716 -51.82 -21.74 -28.61
C ILE A 716 -51.10 -20.96 -27.52
N ALA A 717 -49.80 -21.19 -27.41
CA ALA A 717 -48.93 -20.42 -26.53
C ALA A 717 -48.04 -19.49 -27.38
N GLN A 718 -47.97 -18.23 -27.00
CA GLN A 718 -47.19 -17.22 -27.69
C GLN A 718 -46.16 -16.59 -26.76
N VAL A 719 -44.95 -16.35 -27.30
CA VAL A 719 -43.89 -15.57 -26.65
C VAL A 719 -43.50 -14.43 -27.60
N ASN A 720 -43.50 -13.19 -27.10
CA ASN A 720 -43.30 -11.97 -27.90
C ASN A 720 -44.20 -11.90 -29.15
N GLY A 721 -45.43 -12.41 -29.04
CA GLY A 721 -46.41 -12.44 -30.14
C GLY A 721 -46.25 -13.58 -31.14
N SER A 722 -45.15 -14.32 -31.11
CA SER A 722 -44.91 -15.49 -31.96
C SER A 722 -45.47 -16.75 -31.31
N SER A 723 -46.21 -17.57 -32.07
CA SER A 723 -46.69 -18.87 -31.59
C SER A 723 -45.54 -19.87 -31.48
N VAL A 724 -45.24 -20.29 -30.26
CA VAL A 724 -44.10 -21.18 -29.94
C VAL A 724 -44.52 -22.60 -29.64
N ASP A 725 -45.79 -22.81 -29.23
CA ASP A 725 -46.34 -24.14 -28.96
C ASP A 725 -47.85 -24.17 -29.26
N ARG A 726 -48.35 -25.35 -29.64
CA ARG A 726 -49.77 -25.57 -29.97
C ARG A 726 -50.21 -26.99 -29.60
N GLY A 727 -50.93 -27.13 -28.48
CA GLY A 727 -51.67 -28.33 -28.14
C GLY A 727 -52.95 -28.44 -28.95
N THR A 728 -53.16 -29.57 -29.63
CA THR A 728 -54.35 -29.83 -30.46
C THR A 728 -55.17 -31.00 -29.90
N GLN A 729 -56.49 -30.83 -29.83
CA GLN A 729 -57.45 -31.89 -29.54
C GLN A 729 -58.17 -32.29 -30.84
N SER A 730 -58.02 -33.56 -31.24
CA SER A 730 -58.49 -34.06 -32.55
C SER A 730 -59.84 -34.77 -32.54
N TYR A 731 -60.50 -34.90 -31.39
CA TYR A 731 -61.77 -35.64 -31.24
C TYR A 731 -62.86 -34.76 -30.62
N LEU A 732 -64.12 -35.03 -30.99
CA LEU A 732 -65.30 -34.34 -30.49
C LEU A 732 -65.51 -34.63 -29.00
N GLY A 733 -65.66 -33.59 -28.18
CA GLY A 733 -65.89 -33.73 -26.74
C GLY A 733 -65.07 -32.75 -25.90
N SER A 734 -65.13 -32.93 -24.58
CA SER A 734 -64.44 -32.07 -23.62
C SER A 734 -63.22 -32.81 -23.06
N ALA A 735 -62.00 -32.30 -23.32
CA ALA A 735 -60.78 -32.90 -22.79
C ALA A 735 -59.76 -31.84 -22.34
N PRO A 736 -58.94 -32.13 -21.32
CA PRO A 736 -57.87 -31.25 -20.90
C PRO A 736 -56.73 -31.23 -21.93
N THR A 737 -56.31 -30.04 -22.34
CA THR A 737 -55.14 -29.80 -23.20
C THR A 737 -54.16 -28.90 -22.48
N SER A 738 -52.87 -29.21 -22.55
CA SER A 738 -51.82 -28.43 -21.87
C SER A 738 -50.74 -27.95 -22.82
N ASN A 739 -50.21 -26.76 -22.57
CA ASN A 739 -49.00 -26.24 -23.20
C ASN A 739 -47.97 -25.87 -22.13
N ASP A 740 -46.69 -25.98 -22.51
CA ASP A 740 -45.54 -25.68 -21.67
C ASP A 740 -44.59 -24.78 -22.46
N ILE A 741 -44.28 -23.59 -21.94
CA ILE A 741 -43.36 -22.66 -22.60
C ILE A 741 -42.30 -22.12 -21.66
N GLU A 742 -41.14 -21.83 -22.24
CA GLU A 742 -40.03 -21.12 -21.60
C GLU A 742 -40.07 -19.65 -22.02
N VAL A 743 -40.06 -18.75 -21.04
CA VAL A 743 -40.22 -17.31 -21.27
C VAL A 743 -38.97 -16.57 -20.79
N PRO A 744 -38.13 -16.03 -21.68
CA PRO A 744 -36.92 -15.29 -21.30
C PRO A 744 -37.19 -14.07 -20.43
N PRO A 745 -36.20 -13.58 -19.66
CA PRO A 745 -36.31 -12.33 -18.90
C PRO A 745 -36.77 -11.18 -19.79
N GLY A 746 -37.78 -10.42 -19.35
CA GLY A 746 -38.34 -9.29 -20.09
C GLY A 746 -39.23 -9.65 -21.29
N ALA A 747 -39.36 -10.92 -21.66
CA ALA A 747 -40.24 -11.35 -22.74
C ALA A 747 -41.71 -11.37 -22.29
N THR A 748 -42.60 -11.13 -23.25
CA THR A 748 -44.05 -11.25 -23.04
C THR A 748 -44.55 -12.63 -23.44
N TYR A 749 -45.60 -13.13 -22.80
CA TYR A 749 -46.23 -14.39 -23.13
C TYR A 749 -47.74 -14.34 -22.94
N ARG A 750 -48.46 -15.17 -23.70
CA ARG A 750 -49.90 -15.38 -23.54
C ARG A 750 -50.33 -16.74 -24.03
N PHE A 751 -51.43 -17.24 -23.49
CA PHE A 751 -52.11 -18.45 -23.95
C PHE A 751 -53.48 -18.08 -24.48
N LEU A 752 -53.86 -18.62 -25.63
CA LEU A 752 -55.14 -18.32 -26.29
C LEU A 752 -55.70 -19.55 -26.98
N MET A 753 -57.02 -19.57 -27.14
CA MET A 753 -57.72 -20.62 -27.88
C MET A 753 -57.63 -20.35 -29.38
N GLY A 754 -57.47 -21.40 -30.18
CA GLY A 754 -57.60 -21.32 -31.63
C GLY A 754 -59.02 -20.91 -32.06
N SER A 755 -59.13 -20.35 -33.26
CA SER A 755 -60.40 -19.88 -33.83
C SER A 755 -61.49 -20.96 -33.80
N GLY A 756 -62.67 -20.62 -33.26
CA GLY A 756 -63.81 -21.56 -33.14
C GLY A 756 -63.75 -22.51 -31.94
N SER A 757 -62.77 -22.36 -31.05
CA SER A 757 -62.63 -23.16 -29.83
C SER A 757 -62.89 -22.31 -28.58
N SER A 758 -63.54 -22.89 -27.58
CA SER A 758 -63.67 -22.30 -26.25
C SER A 758 -62.95 -23.17 -25.23
N GLY A 759 -62.38 -22.56 -24.20
CA GLY A 759 -61.73 -23.31 -23.13
C GLY A 759 -61.67 -22.56 -21.82
N SER A 760 -61.82 -23.30 -20.72
CA SER A 760 -61.68 -22.78 -19.37
C SER A 760 -60.35 -23.24 -18.78
N VAL A 761 -59.62 -22.32 -18.13
CA VAL A 761 -58.37 -22.67 -17.43
C VAL A 761 -58.69 -23.63 -16.29
N LEU A 762 -58.02 -24.79 -16.28
CA LEU A 762 -58.07 -25.74 -15.17
C LEU A 762 -56.94 -25.45 -14.18
N THR A 763 -55.72 -25.31 -14.69
CA THR A 763 -54.54 -24.98 -13.88
C THR A 763 -53.57 -24.13 -14.66
N TRP A 764 -52.92 -23.20 -13.98
CA TRP A 764 -51.83 -22.38 -14.51
C TRP A 764 -50.71 -22.31 -13.49
N TRP A 765 -49.56 -22.86 -13.86
CA TRP A 765 -48.38 -22.93 -13.01
C TRP A 765 -47.23 -22.16 -13.64
N GLU A 766 -46.51 -21.42 -12.83
CA GLU A 766 -45.30 -20.70 -13.24
C GLU A 766 -44.14 -21.09 -12.33
N MET A 767 -43.06 -21.61 -12.91
CA MET A 767 -41.80 -21.83 -12.20
C MET A 767 -40.99 -20.54 -12.27
N ARG A 768 -40.85 -19.85 -11.14
CA ARG A 768 -40.23 -18.52 -11.05
C ARG A 768 -39.50 -18.28 -9.74
#